data_AF-A0A0N0P821-F1
#
_entry.id   AF-A0A0N0P821-F1
#
_cell.length_a   1.000
_cell.length_b   1.000
_cell.length_c   1.000
_cell.angle_alpha   90.00
_cell.angle_beta   90.00
_cell.angle_gamma   90.00
#
_symmetry.space_group_name_H-M   'P 1'
#
loop_
_entity.id
_entity.type
_entity.pdbx_description
1 polymer ?
#
loop_
_entity_poly.entity_id
_entity_poly.type
_entity_poly.pdbx_seq_one_letter_code
_entity_poly.pdbx_strand_id
1 'polypeptide(L)'
;MLCAKTYRGLVSREVICVSAGALLSPLRRYTPIYAPDPATDNLAALRTEDECRALWAQHIPVPSFSRALELWLRFGNDPVVHTAGTATAAADHSNSPFAYVEDYMGTNMVTGTEEHVRESVELWSSFFETKYLRRMRQSRRTSRQYVGVLKASSENGASSGLFLDEADSPNTKWEGDTFFREVAYLSERHLKVKVTNYLQLEKVLWSGTADVEAFIQFFDAFQQQTVTRIPLPVPSIWMYDTVEAKRKWAERYLPVCAAAHAFFQEKLRPHAAEAAAHKKLLADVAAAYRQVHSILLERYARQQKAGLCPAAATWAAGAHRNATAEEDAWVANEVEKEQRRVEECVFDPEDLLDTTPEWAAEHARIQESLTKPIEGGNYGFSLLEFWRNTEWREAVETLHVFESESLTRVAAAARRRLYTEATLEEVFAGLEESIAKGLVDLRAAVLKPHFNSVWCRWNYVKFGAASLVQHTHTASRQLLFHYAASTQEVAATAELYYGTKPLSSQLDYASPYAFRRSLARLCARYGVDMARAAQQPLLLSAANLAHAEGVVGRVVKHVAQPFGQRRRARYAAARADNQRLLHAVKEVLVTAPPSELLSAGADLRAVLRDESVKRARAATEMVKVWPLGSHQVVSYDWTTPAVDKLRLLNLTDRSLTAEQAAQRAALRRMGRAEISLWRRRTPEERQRAKATAAREAAEVKALVDSTPSLREISTYAETLYTQLTRERCVSAGAAPSEVEEPEWVFVVMLNDSVPLSETQSMEVFLPYTDAAGEQLPNGEYRVVVRGQDLEMNPAEHPALVSEGVSAAFSVFDPLPQLYAQFTGATQKGGEEVALEGDMAGADLIPLCAFLRDAGLHVPLSAEFAIGQSLDKEGRFAVSELVSALRSTRYHRSQCENGITDAQRAIEADCRMHWMLYHPAATEEEWATARRRVLNRSMAEERDWWMADPTLDVVDVRTGSASAPSVDFPAYPAAERYGAELCAVLRARGTNHMDYAVLPNVPGVKQSSSSNHFSTRVQADCTVDGTGALTSLHFGAPISEADVTMEEALQAAMEAIQVAQMRHNTLSMVKLGAYQKQAQTAVFCGVHGLEFGGKYARTYAYALDKAKKEMAETAEAGYVATVRVAEEEKTRLSEQAQTSPTVDRFASQTHPEQRLTRFAPRVKKDGYNMEDPSPSQTSTWGQ
;
A
#
# COMPACT_ATOMS: atom_id res chain seq x y z
N MET A 1 -15.50 -62.25 27.41
CA MET A 1 -16.59 -62.39 28.40
C MET A 1 -17.42 -61.12 28.32
N LEU A 2 -18.71 -61.05 27.99
CA LEU A 2 -19.77 -62.02 27.71
C LEU A 2 -20.76 -61.33 26.72
N CYS A 3 -21.43 -62.18 25.92
CA CYS A 3 -22.42 -61.97 24.84
C CYS A 3 -23.49 -60.86 25.05
N ALA A 4 -24.18 -60.30 24.05
CA ALA A 4 -24.70 -60.83 22.77
C ALA A 4 -24.82 -59.67 21.73
N LYS A 5 -24.44 -59.77 20.45
CA LYS A 5 -24.95 -60.55 19.30
C LYS A 5 -26.43 -60.34 18.92
N THR A 6 -26.59 -59.79 17.71
CA THR A 6 -27.58 -60.06 16.65
C THR A 6 -29.03 -59.62 16.82
N TYR A 7 -29.48 -58.68 15.97
CA TYR A 7 -30.56 -58.94 15.00
C TYR A 7 -30.30 -58.16 13.69
N ARG A 8 -30.17 -58.94 12.60
CA ARG A 8 -30.17 -58.52 11.19
C ARG A 8 -31.43 -59.16 10.61
N GLY A 9 -32.27 -58.44 9.87
CA GLY A 9 -33.27 -59.05 9.00
C GLY A 9 -34.57 -58.27 8.78
N LEU A 10 -34.64 -57.62 7.61
CA LEU A 10 -35.78 -57.55 6.67
C LEU A 10 -37.19 -57.25 7.22
N VAL A 11 -37.75 -56.07 6.89
CA VAL A 11 -39.11 -55.91 6.31
C VAL A 11 -39.13 -54.69 5.37
N SER A 12 -39.89 -54.86 4.30
CA SER A 12 -40.22 -54.04 3.13
C SER A 12 -41.03 -52.75 3.37
N ARG A 13 -40.83 -51.81 2.42
CA ARG A 13 -41.76 -50.87 1.76
C ARG A 13 -42.80 -50.05 2.56
N GLU A 14 -42.89 -48.79 2.09
CA GLU A 14 -44.10 -47.95 1.93
C GLU A 14 -44.54 -46.99 3.07
N VAL A 15 -44.70 -45.73 2.64
CA VAL A 15 -45.55 -44.64 3.15
C VAL A 15 -45.25 -44.11 4.55
N ILE A 16 -44.57 -42.95 4.64
CA ILE A 16 -44.90 -41.91 5.64
C ILE A 16 -44.68 -40.52 5.03
N CYS A 17 -45.72 -39.98 4.39
CA CYS A 17 -46.07 -38.57 4.57
C CYS A 17 -47.39 -38.54 5.33
N VAL A 18 -47.46 -37.63 6.31
CA VAL A 18 -48.63 -37.28 7.14
C VAL A 18 -49.04 -38.31 8.20
N SER A 19 -48.42 -38.21 9.37
CA SER A 19 -49.17 -38.03 10.62
C SER A 19 -48.21 -37.59 11.72
N ALA A 20 -48.69 -36.68 12.57
CA ALA A 20 -48.04 -36.28 13.81
C ALA A 20 -47.76 -37.52 14.68
N GLY A 21 -46.55 -38.07 14.58
CA GLY A 21 -46.04 -39.09 15.47
C GLY A 21 -45.46 -38.45 16.72
N ALA A 22 -46.33 -38.10 17.66
CA ALA A 22 -45.96 -37.74 19.02
C ALA A 22 -44.95 -38.77 19.57
N LEU A 23 -43.78 -38.27 19.99
CA LEU A 23 -42.88 -39.03 20.85
C LEU A 23 -43.66 -39.49 22.08
N LEU A 24 -43.78 -40.81 22.22
CA LEU A 24 -44.38 -41.51 23.37
C LEU A 24 -43.48 -41.36 24.62
N SER A 25 -43.31 -40.13 25.08
CA SER A 25 -43.25 -39.86 26.52
C SER A 25 -44.69 -39.95 27.04
N PRO A 26 -44.94 -40.36 28.29
CA PRO A 26 -46.30 -40.28 28.85
C PRO A 26 -46.69 -38.80 28.91
N LEU A 27 -47.33 -38.31 27.84
CA LEU A 27 -47.94 -37.00 27.77
C LEU A 27 -48.90 -36.93 28.95
N ARG A 28 -48.56 -36.11 29.94
CA ARG A 28 -49.52 -35.71 30.96
C ARG A 28 -50.72 -35.16 30.19
N ARG A 29 -51.94 -35.55 30.57
CA ARG A 29 -53.20 -35.33 29.82
C ARG A 29 -53.53 -33.87 29.47
N TYR A 30 -52.74 -32.89 29.89
CA TYR A 30 -52.96 -31.46 29.68
C TYR A 30 -51.90 -30.76 28.79
N THR A 31 -50.88 -31.46 28.26
CA THR A 31 -49.86 -30.89 27.34
C THR A 31 -49.90 -31.55 25.95
N PRO A 32 -49.63 -30.82 24.86
CA PRO A 32 -49.31 -29.39 24.81
C PRO A 32 -50.54 -28.51 25.09
N ILE A 33 -50.34 -27.35 25.72
CA ILE A 33 -51.42 -26.41 26.09
C ILE A 33 -51.93 -25.64 24.86
N TYR A 34 -51.06 -25.43 23.87
CA TYR A 34 -51.32 -24.76 22.60
C TYR A 34 -50.54 -25.45 21.47
N ALA A 35 -50.91 -25.19 20.22
CA ALA A 35 -50.19 -25.74 19.07
C ALA A 35 -48.73 -25.25 19.07
N PRO A 36 -47.75 -26.11 18.73
CA PRO A 36 -46.38 -25.66 18.54
C PRO A 36 -46.30 -24.66 17.39
N ASP A 37 -45.33 -23.75 17.45
CA ASP A 37 -45.09 -22.78 16.40
C ASP A 37 -44.87 -23.47 15.04
N PRO A 38 -45.30 -22.85 13.92
CA PRO A 38 -45.04 -23.38 12.60
C PRO A 38 -43.52 -23.48 12.33
N ALA A 39 -43.14 -24.37 11.42
CA ALA A 39 -41.75 -24.60 11.02
C ALA A 39 -41.17 -23.47 10.14
N THR A 40 -41.27 -22.23 10.59
CA THR A 40 -40.78 -21.03 9.90
C THR A 40 -39.26 -20.93 10.00
N ASP A 41 -38.57 -20.80 8.88
CA ASP A 41 -37.14 -20.46 8.85
C ASP A 41 -36.94 -18.94 8.94
N ASN A 42 -36.65 -18.46 10.15
CA ASN A 42 -36.38 -17.04 10.41
C ASN A 42 -35.02 -16.57 9.86
N LEU A 43 -34.08 -17.48 9.58
CA LEU A 43 -32.74 -17.14 9.10
C LEU A 43 -32.74 -16.88 7.59
N ALA A 44 -33.55 -17.62 6.84
CA ALA A 44 -33.65 -17.49 5.38
C ALA A 44 -34.00 -16.07 4.93
N ALA A 45 -34.94 -15.40 5.62
CA ALA A 45 -35.33 -14.03 5.30
C ALA A 45 -34.16 -13.06 5.47
N LEU A 46 -33.50 -13.07 6.64
CA LEU A 46 -32.38 -12.18 6.96
C LEU A 46 -31.19 -12.36 6.00
N ARG A 47 -30.80 -13.61 5.73
CA ARG A 47 -29.66 -13.85 4.83
C ARG A 47 -29.97 -13.46 3.38
N THR A 48 -31.21 -13.68 2.91
CA THR A 48 -31.61 -13.32 1.54
C THR A 48 -31.59 -11.80 1.36
N GLU A 49 -32.06 -11.05 2.36
CA GLU A 49 -31.96 -9.57 2.35
C GLU A 49 -30.51 -9.10 2.28
N ASP A 50 -29.61 -9.73 3.05
CA ASP A 50 -28.19 -9.40 3.04
C ASP A 50 -27.51 -9.79 1.71
N GLU A 51 -27.85 -10.95 1.13
CA GLU A 51 -27.35 -11.39 -0.18
C GLU A 51 -27.80 -10.44 -1.31
N CYS A 52 -29.07 -10.04 -1.33
CA CYS A 52 -29.62 -9.07 -2.28
C CYS A 52 -28.95 -7.68 -2.16
N ARG A 53 -28.54 -7.28 -0.95
CA ARG A 53 -27.85 -6.01 -0.71
C ARG A 53 -26.37 -6.07 -1.08
N ALA A 54 -25.69 -7.18 -0.79
CA ALA A 54 -24.25 -7.30 -0.93
C ALA A 54 -23.80 -7.46 -2.39
N LEU A 55 -24.29 -8.49 -3.10
CA LEU A 55 -23.87 -8.86 -4.47
C LEU A 55 -22.34 -8.77 -4.66
N TRP A 56 -21.78 -8.41 -5.81
CA TRP A 56 -20.32 -8.23 -5.93
C TRP A 56 -19.86 -6.90 -5.33
N ALA A 57 -18.68 -6.82 -4.71
CA ALA A 57 -18.06 -5.53 -4.40
C ALA A 57 -17.56 -4.86 -5.69
N GLN A 58 -18.00 -3.64 -5.96
CA GLN A 58 -17.30 -2.74 -6.89
C GLN A 58 -16.09 -2.07 -6.19
N HIS A 59 -16.18 -1.90 -4.87
CA HIS A 59 -15.35 -0.93 -4.16
C HIS A 59 -14.02 -1.54 -3.74
N ILE A 60 -13.03 -1.35 -4.61
CA ILE A 60 -11.70 -0.94 -4.14
C ILE A 60 -11.93 0.29 -3.23
N PRO A 61 -11.58 0.26 -1.93
CA PRO A 61 -11.84 1.37 -1.01
C PRO A 61 -11.30 2.72 -1.52
N VAL A 62 -10.16 2.67 -2.21
CA VAL A 62 -9.54 3.81 -2.89
C VAL A 62 -9.43 3.49 -4.39
N PRO A 63 -10.50 3.68 -5.18
CA PRO A 63 -10.56 3.22 -6.57
C PRO A 63 -9.85 4.15 -7.56
N SER A 64 -9.57 5.39 -7.17
CA SER A 64 -9.01 6.42 -8.05
C SER A 64 -8.03 7.32 -7.33
N PHE A 65 -7.18 7.99 -8.11
CA PHE A 65 -6.24 8.99 -7.63
C PHE A 65 -6.93 10.14 -6.85
N SER A 66 -8.04 10.67 -7.35
CA SER A 66 -8.76 11.76 -6.68
C SER A 66 -9.28 11.35 -5.30
N ARG A 67 -9.79 10.11 -5.17
CA ARG A 67 -10.22 9.58 -3.87
C ARG A 67 -9.04 9.30 -2.94
N ALA A 68 -7.90 8.89 -3.50
CA ALA A 68 -6.67 8.69 -2.74
C ALA A 68 -6.15 10.00 -2.14
N LEU A 69 -6.15 11.09 -2.90
CA LEU A 69 -5.78 12.42 -2.40
C LEU A 69 -6.65 12.85 -1.22
N GLU A 70 -7.98 12.75 -1.34
CA GLU A 70 -8.92 13.12 -0.28
C GLU A 70 -8.68 12.29 0.99
N LEU A 71 -8.51 10.98 0.86
CA LEU A 71 -8.30 10.09 1.99
C LEU A 71 -6.92 10.25 2.63
N TRP A 72 -5.88 10.47 1.84
CA TRP A 72 -4.53 10.72 2.34
C TRP A 72 -4.49 11.97 3.22
N LEU A 73 -5.19 13.04 2.83
CA LEU A 73 -5.38 14.23 3.67
C LEU A 73 -6.23 13.92 4.92
N ARG A 74 -7.30 13.13 4.76
CA ARG A 74 -8.18 12.74 5.88
C ARG A 74 -7.49 11.85 6.92
N PHE A 75 -6.44 11.13 6.55
CA PHE A 75 -5.60 10.38 7.49
C PHE A 75 -4.77 11.29 8.41
N GLY A 76 -4.85 12.62 8.23
CA GLY A 76 -4.15 13.61 9.05
C GLY A 76 -2.80 14.03 8.47
N ASN A 77 -2.49 13.64 7.23
CA ASN A 77 -1.24 14.03 6.58
C ASN A 77 -1.33 15.47 6.06
N ASP A 78 -0.40 16.30 6.52
CA ASP A 78 -0.14 17.63 5.94
C ASP A 78 0.68 17.50 4.64
N PRO A 79 0.24 18.10 3.51
CA PRO A 79 0.89 17.95 2.22
C PRO A 79 2.31 18.49 2.19
N VAL A 80 2.66 19.49 3.01
CA VAL A 80 3.99 20.10 3.03
C VAL A 80 4.92 19.33 3.95
N VAL A 81 4.50 19.06 5.19
CA VAL A 81 5.39 18.46 6.20
C VAL A 81 5.57 16.95 5.98
N HIS A 82 4.50 16.21 5.68
CA HIS A 82 4.57 14.74 5.58
C HIS A 82 5.16 14.24 4.25
N THR A 83 5.36 15.14 3.28
CA THR A 83 6.06 14.84 2.01
C THR A 83 7.47 15.42 1.96
N ALA A 84 7.90 16.20 2.95
CA ALA A 84 9.23 16.82 2.99
C ALA A 84 10.39 15.84 3.19
N GLY A 85 10.10 14.57 3.53
CA GLY A 85 11.10 13.53 3.77
C GLY A 85 12.13 13.39 2.64
N THR A 86 13.39 13.18 3.01
CA THR A 86 14.49 12.95 2.07
C THR A 86 14.33 11.60 1.39
N ALA A 87 14.19 11.61 0.06
CA ALA A 87 14.38 10.40 -0.74
C ALA A 87 15.82 9.92 -0.50
N THR A 88 15.99 8.77 0.13
CA THR A 88 17.29 8.09 0.16
C THR A 88 17.71 7.84 -1.29
N ALA A 89 18.99 8.05 -1.60
CA ALA A 89 19.56 8.28 -2.93
C ALA A 89 19.40 7.17 -3.99
N ALA A 90 18.54 6.17 -3.79
CA ALA A 90 18.17 5.20 -4.82
C ALA A 90 16.86 5.64 -5.50
N ALA A 91 16.96 6.07 -6.77
CA ALA A 91 15.89 6.65 -7.59
C ALA A 91 14.57 5.84 -7.70
N ASP A 92 14.53 4.59 -7.22
CA ASP A 92 13.38 3.68 -7.30
C ASP A 92 12.53 3.59 -6.02
N HIS A 93 12.85 4.34 -4.95
CA HIS A 93 12.19 4.18 -3.65
C HIS A 93 11.17 5.29 -3.36
N SER A 94 9.93 4.89 -3.04
CA SER A 94 8.87 5.79 -2.58
C SER A 94 9.04 6.11 -1.09
N ASN A 95 8.73 7.35 -0.69
CA ASN A 95 8.68 7.77 0.72
C ASN A 95 7.40 7.31 1.43
N SER A 96 6.44 6.77 0.69
CA SER A 96 5.18 6.29 1.24
C SER A 96 5.29 4.82 1.65
N PRO A 97 4.98 4.45 2.91
CA PRO A 97 4.94 3.04 3.32
C PRO A 97 3.91 2.22 2.53
N PHE A 98 2.84 2.85 2.03
CA PHE A 98 1.84 2.21 1.17
C PHE A 98 2.42 1.61 -0.12
N ALA A 99 3.59 2.07 -0.58
CA ALA A 99 4.24 1.54 -1.78
C ALA A 99 4.83 0.13 -1.58
N TYR A 100 5.11 -0.25 -0.34
CA TYR A 100 5.77 -1.51 0.02
C TYR A 100 4.81 -2.55 0.58
N VAL A 101 3.51 -2.27 0.57
CA VAL A 101 2.49 -3.18 1.09
C VAL A 101 2.42 -4.43 0.23
N GLU A 102 2.49 -5.57 0.90
CA GLU A 102 2.31 -6.91 0.35
C GLU A 102 1.51 -7.79 1.32
N ASP A 103 1.15 -9.00 0.90
CA ASP A 103 0.51 -9.99 1.77
C ASP A 103 1.50 -10.52 2.82
N TYR A 104 0.99 -11.04 3.95
CA TYR A 104 1.79 -11.63 5.02
C TYR A 104 2.70 -12.78 4.56
N MET A 105 2.33 -13.46 3.47
CA MET A 105 3.16 -14.51 2.86
C MET A 105 4.33 -13.96 2.03
N GLY A 106 4.54 -12.64 1.97
CA GLY A 106 5.53 -11.99 1.11
C GLY A 106 5.13 -12.08 -0.37
N THR A 107 3.86 -11.81 -0.68
CA THR A 107 3.35 -11.91 -2.06
C THR A 107 2.56 -10.69 -2.48
N ASN A 108 2.73 -10.29 -3.75
CA ASN A 108 1.98 -9.25 -4.40
C ASN A 108 1.70 -9.61 -5.87
N MET A 109 0.48 -10.07 -6.17
CA MET A 109 0.07 -10.47 -7.52
C MET A 109 -0.61 -9.34 -8.33
N VAL A 110 -0.57 -8.10 -7.85
CA VAL A 110 -1.42 -7.02 -8.35
C VAL A 110 -0.61 -5.79 -8.78
N THR A 111 0.26 -5.29 -7.91
CA THR A 111 1.02 -4.05 -8.10
C THR A 111 2.54 -4.26 -8.07
N GLY A 112 2.99 -5.49 -7.80
CA GLY A 112 4.41 -5.86 -7.80
C GLY A 112 5.06 -5.80 -9.18
N THR A 113 6.39 -5.87 -9.20
CA THR A 113 7.17 -6.03 -10.44
C THR A 113 6.84 -7.37 -11.11
N GLU A 114 7.12 -7.51 -12.41
CA GLU A 114 6.82 -8.75 -13.15
C GLU A 114 7.47 -9.99 -12.50
N GLU A 115 8.69 -9.84 -11.96
CA GLU A 115 9.39 -10.90 -11.24
C GLU A 115 8.67 -11.28 -9.94
N HIS A 116 8.29 -10.29 -9.13
CA HIS A 116 7.60 -10.50 -7.86
C HIS A 116 6.22 -11.13 -8.07
N VAL A 117 5.48 -10.72 -9.11
CA VAL A 117 4.18 -11.33 -9.47
C VAL A 117 4.36 -12.80 -9.86
N ARG A 118 5.40 -13.13 -10.64
CA ARG A 118 5.70 -14.52 -11.02
C ARG A 118 6.00 -15.38 -9.81
N GLU A 119 6.88 -14.92 -8.92
CA GLU A 119 7.24 -15.63 -7.68
C GLU A 119 6.02 -15.84 -6.77
N SER A 120 5.18 -14.81 -6.65
CA SER A 120 3.93 -14.85 -5.88
C SER A 120 2.95 -15.90 -6.42
N VAL A 121 2.77 -15.96 -7.75
CA VAL A 121 1.89 -16.94 -8.39
C VAL A 121 2.41 -18.36 -8.21
N GLU A 122 3.73 -18.58 -8.33
CA GLU A 122 4.36 -19.88 -8.11
C GLU A 122 4.19 -20.38 -6.66
N LEU A 123 4.40 -19.49 -5.69
CA LEU A 123 4.22 -19.78 -4.26
C LEU A 123 2.77 -20.17 -3.95
N TRP A 124 1.80 -19.37 -4.40
CA TRP A 124 0.38 -19.67 -4.19
C TRP A 124 -0.06 -20.93 -4.92
N SER A 125 0.40 -21.16 -6.14
CA SER A 125 0.12 -22.37 -6.93
C SER A 125 0.59 -23.63 -6.18
N SER A 126 1.83 -23.63 -5.68
CA SER A 126 2.40 -24.73 -4.90
C SER A 126 1.63 -25.00 -3.59
N PHE A 127 1.24 -23.93 -2.89
CA PHE A 127 0.42 -24.02 -1.69
C PHE A 127 -0.95 -24.65 -1.98
N PHE A 128 -1.66 -24.16 -3.00
CA PHE A 128 -2.99 -24.66 -3.34
C PHE A 128 -2.96 -26.07 -3.92
N GLU A 129 -1.97 -26.43 -4.76
CA GLU A 129 -1.80 -27.80 -5.24
C GLU A 129 -1.67 -28.76 -4.04
N THR A 130 -0.78 -28.43 -3.09
CA THR A 130 -0.58 -29.24 -1.88
C THR A 130 -1.86 -29.33 -1.03
N LYS A 131 -2.56 -28.21 -0.83
CA LYS A 131 -3.81 -28.14 -0.06
C LYS A 131 -4.89 -29.03 -0.67
N TYR A 132 -5.11 -28.94 -1.98
CA TYR A 132 -6.17 -29.69 -2.65
C TYR A 132 -5.82 -31.17 -2.86
N LEU A 133 -4.55 -31.52 -3.09
CA LEU A 133 -4.10 -32.92 -3.07
C LEU A 133 -4.39 -33.58 -1.72
N ARG A 134 -4.05 -32.91 -0.61
CA ARG A 134 -4.36 -33.42 0.74
C ARG A 134 -5.86 -33.60 0.97
N ARG A 135 -6.70 -32.64 0.53
CA ARG A 135 -8.17 -32.76 0.63
C ARG A 135 -8.71 -33.93 -0.19
N MET A 136 -8.19 -34.13 -1.40
CA MET A 136 -8.60 -35.25 -2.26
C MET A 136 -8.26 -36.61 -1.62
N ARG A 137 -7.09 -36.73 -0.98
CA ARG A 137 -6.75 -37.91 -0.17
C ARG A 137 -7.76 -38.11 0.96
N GLN A 138 -8.02 -37.08 1.76
CA GLN A 138 -8.98 -37.14 2.88
C GLN A 138 -10.43 -37.45 2.47
N SER A 139 -10.79 -37.30 1.19
CA SER A 139 -12.11 -37.68 0.70
C SER A 139 -12.22 -39.20 0.46
N ARG A 140 -11.10 -39.92 0.32
CA ARG A 140 -11.07 -41.38 0.08
C ARG A 140 -11.07 -42.18 1.37
N ARG A 141 -11.67 -43.39 1.33
CA ARG A 141 -11.78 -44.27 2.50
C ARG A 141 -10.43 -44.74 3.03
N THR A 142 -9.50 -45.12 2.15
CA THR A 142 -8.15 -45.61 2.50
C THR A 142 -7.42 -44.60 3.36
N SER A 143 -7.25 -43.39 2.82
CA SER A 143 -6.65 -42.25 3.51
C SER A 143 -7.35 -41.91 4.84
N ARG A 144 -8.69 -41.91 4.90
CA ARG A 144 -9.44 -41.61 6.13
C ARG A 144 -9.12 -42.53 7.31
N GLN A 145 -8.75 -43.79 7.06
CA GLN A 145 -8.40 -44.73 8.13
C GLN A 145 -7.12 -44.35 8.88
N TYR A 146 -6.26 -43.52 8.28
CA TYR A 146 -5.00 -43.08 8.88
C TYR A 146 -5.14 -41.75 9.68
N VAL A 147 -6.29 -41.08 9.62
CA VAL A 147 -6.51 -39.81 10.34
C VAL A 147 -6.83 -40.08 11.80
N GLY A 148 -6.04 -39.52 12.72
CA GLY A 148 -6.27 -39.66 14.17
C GLY A 148 -5.80 -41.00 14.77
N VAL A 149 -4.95 -41.76 14.06
CA VAL A 149 -4.42 -43.05 14.50
C VAL A 149 -2.94 -42.93 14.84
N LEU A 150 -2.55 -43.37 16.06
CA LEU A 150 -1.15 -43.35 16.53
C LEU A 150 -0.23 -44.31 15.75
N LYS A 151 -0.79 -45.35 15.12
CA LYS A 151 -0.10 -46.28 14.21
C LYS A 151 -0.16 -45.80 12.76
N ALA A 152 0.39 -44.63 12.45
CA ALA A 152 0.68 -44.27 11.05
C ALA A 152 2.00 -44.94 10.62
N SER A 153 1.89 -46.19 10.14
CA SER A 153 2.93 -47.05 9.54
C SER A 153 4.24 -47.28 10.32
N SER A 154 4.34 -48.38 11.07
CA SER A 154 5.62 -48.84 11.66
C SER A 154 6.07 -50.26 11.24
N GLU A 155 5.46 -50.90 10.24
CA GLU A 155 5.85 -52.29 9.90
C GLU A 155 6.58 -52.44 8.56
N ASN A 156 6.51 -51.47 7.64
CA ASN A 156 7.21 -51.53 6.36
C ASN A 156 8.00 -50.25 6.08
N GLY A 157 9.13 -50.05 6.78
CA GLY A 157 10.36 -49.34 6.34
C GLY A 157 10.34 -48.01 5.55
N ALA A 158 9.21 -47.42 5.21
CA ALA A 158 9.08 -46.15 4.53
C ALA A 158 8.72 -45.09 5.56
N SER A 159 9.64 -44.14 5.76
CA SER A 159 9.59 -42.99 6.65
C SER A 159 8.16 -42.55 7.07
N SER A 160 7.92 -42.53 8.38
CA SER A 160 6.68 -42.21 9.09
C SER A 160 6.21 -40.74 8.97
N GLY A 161 6.17 -40.19 7.77
CA GLY A 161 5.77 -38.78 7.53
C GLY A 161 5.05 -38.49 6.21
N LEU A 162 5.00 -39.43 5.26
CA LEU A 162 4.43 -39.21 3.93
C LEU A 162 3.04 -39.87 3.82
N PHE A 163 1.99 -39.06 4.00
CA PHE A 163 0.60 -39.46 3.81
C PHE A 163 0.29 -39.59 2.31
N LEU A 164 0.67 -40.72 1.72
CA LEU A 164 0.44 -41.08 0.31
C LEU A 164 -0.77 -42.00 0.16
N ASP A 165 -1.46 -41.87 -0.97
CA ASP A 165 -2.65 -42.64 -1.34
C ASP A 165 -2.42 -43.37 -2.67
N GLU A 166 -3.21 -44.41 -2.99
CA GLU A 166 -2.98 -45.25 -4.17
C GLU A 166 -2.92 -44.46 -5.49
N ALA A 167 -3.69 -43.38 -5.65
CA ALA A 167 -3.67 -42.55 -6.86
C ALA A 167 -2.58 -41.47 -6.87
N ASP A 168 -1.66 -41.46 -5.90
CA ASP A 168 -0.42 -40.68 -5.99
C ASP A 168 0.69 -41.45 -6.74
N SER A 169 0.52 -42.76 -6.94
CA SER A 169 1.46 -43.58 -7.71
C SER A 169 1.09 -43.58 -9.21
N PRO A 170 2.02 -43.20 -10.11
CA PRO A 170 1.75 -43.18 -11.55
C PRO A 170 1.48 -44.57 -12.14
N ASN A 171 1.91 -45.63 -11.45
CA ASN A 171 1.73 -47.03 -11.89
C ASN A 171 0.36 -47.61 -11.53
N THR A 172 -0.45 -46.91 -10.72
CA THR A 172 -1.77 -47.37 -10.32
C THR A 172 -2.72 -47.36 -11.52
N LYS A 173 -3.32 -48.51 -11.84
CA LYS A 173 -4.38 -48.63 -12.84
C LYS A 173 -5.74 -48.35 -12.21
N TRP A 174 -6.76 -48.04 -13.02
CA TRP A 174 -8.14 -47.80 -12.53
C TRP A 174 -8.66 -48.92 -11.63
N GLU A 175 -8.41 -50.18 -11.97
CA GLU A 175 -8.78 -51.34 -11.14
C GLU A 175 -8.13 -51.36 -9.75
N GLY A 176 -7.02 -50.63 -9.54
CA GLY A 176 -6.34 -50.49 -8.25
C GLY A 176 -6.82 -49.30 -7.42
N ASP A 177 -7.67 -48.42 -7.98
CA ASP A 177 -8.16 -47.21 -7.33
C ASP A 177 -9.41 -47.48 -6.48
N THR A 178 -9.36 -47.18 -5.18
CA THR A 178 -10.47 -47.50 -4.26
C THR A 178 -11.74 -46.71 -4.58
N PHE A 179 -11.59 -45.42 -4.93
CA PHE A 179 -12.74 -44.60 -5.30
C PHE A 179 -13.41 -45.13 -6.56
N PHE A 180 -12.65 -45.44 -7.61
CA PHE A 180 -13.19 -46.04 -8.82
C PHE A 180 -13.87 -47.39 -8.55
N ARG A 181 -13.29 -48.25 -7.71
CA ARG A 181 -13.92 -49.53 -7.32
C ARG A 181 -15.30 -49.35 -6.69
N GLU A 182 -15.46 -48.36 -5.81
CA GLU A 182 -16.76 -48.06 -5.22
C GLU A 182 -17.78 -47.65 -6.28
N VAL A 183 -17.38 -46.78 -7.21
CA VAL A 183 -18.31 -46.30 -8.24
C VAL A 183 -18.59 -47.35 -9.32
N ALA A 184 -17.61 -48.18 -9.69
CA ALA A 184 -17.81 -49.32 -10.56
C ALA A 184 -18.75 -50.37 -9.94
N TYR A 185 -18.65 -50.61 -8.63
CA TYR A 185 -19.61 -51.47 -7.92
C TYR A 185 -21.04 -50.90 -7.97
N LEU A 186 -21.20 -49.58 -7.79
CA LEU A 186 -22.50 -48.93 -7.89
C LEU A 186 -23.07 -48.95 -9.32
N SER A 187 -22.23 -48.79 -10.35
CA SER A 187 -22.67 -48.89 -11.75
C SER A 187 -23.14 -50.29 -12.09
N GLU A 188 -22.44 -51.34 -11.65
CA GLU A 188 -22.87 -52.72 -11.87
C GLU A 188 -24.19 -53.02 -11.15
N ARG A 189 -24.32 -52.54 -9.91
CA ARG A 189 -25.49 -52.83 -9.07
C ARG A 189 -26.75 -52.11 -9.55
N HIS A 190 -26.65 -50.83 -9.87
CA HIS A 190 -27.80 -49.97 -10.18
C HIS A 190 -27.98 -49.75 -11.68
N LEU A 191 -26.93 -49.35 -12.40
CA LEU A 191 -26.99 -49.08 -13.86
C LEU A 191 -26.94 -50.36 -14.72
N LYS A 192 -26.59 -51.51 -14.13
CA LYS A 192 -26.41 -52.80 -14.82
C LYS A 192 -25.32 -52.80 -15.90
N VAL A 193 -24.32 -51.92 -15.76
CA VAL A 193 -23.19 -51.80 -16.69
C VAL A 193 -21.86 -52.00 -15.95
N LYS A 194 -21.00 -52.84 -16.53
CA LYS A 194 -19.60 -53.01 -16.08
C LYS A 194 -18.72 -51.95 -16.73
N VAL A 195 -18.02 -51.16 -15.92
CA VAL A 195 -17.14 -50.07 -16.37
C VAL A 195 -15.69 -50.39 -16.02
N THR A 196 -14.76 -50.14 -16.95
CA THR A 196 -13.33 -50.47 -16.77
C THR A 196 -12.45 -49.24 -16.47
N ASN A 197 -12.97 -48.04 -16.72
CA ASN A 197 -12.32 -46.78 -16.38
C ASN A 197 -13.38 -45.69 -16.07
N TYR A 198 -12.92 -44.59 -15.49
CA TYR A 198 -13.80 -43.50 -15.05
C TYR A 198 -14.48 -42.77 -16.22
N LEU A 199 -13.83 -42.71 -17.40
CA LEU A 199 -14.41 -42.11 -18.60
C LEU A 199 -15.64 -42.88 -19.11
N GLN A 200 -15.58 -44.22 -19.11
CA GLN A 200 -16.72 -45.06 -19.50
C GLN A 200 -17.91 -44.88 -18.56
N LEU A 201 -17.64 -44.80 -17.25
CA LEU A 201 -18.66 -44.52 -16.25
C LEU A 201 -19.36 -43.19 -16.50
N GLU A 202 -18.58 -42.11 -16.65
CA GLU A 202 -19.17 -40.79 -16.89
C GLU A 202 -19.94 -40.71 -18.21
N LYS A 203 -19.50 -41.44 -19.25
CA LYS A 203 -20.27 -41.54 -20.50
C LYS A 203 -21.63 -42.16 -20.24
N VAL A 204 -21.68 -43.30 -19.57
CA VAL A 204 -22.95 -43.99 -19.27
C VAL A 204 -23.90 -43.09 -18.47
N LEU A 205 -23.40 -42.35 -17.48
CA LEU A 205 -24.20 -41.47 -16.64
C LEU A 205 -24.66 -40.21 -17.37
N TRP A 206 -23.76 -39.54 -18.10
CA TRP A 206 -23.96 -38.16 -18.54
C TRP A 206 -24.18 -38.00 -20.04
N SER A 207 -24.08 -39.05 -20.88
CA SER A 207 -24.44 -38.95 -22.30
C SER A 207 -25.95 -39.05 -22.57
N GLY A 208 -26.79 -39.08 -21.53
CA GLY A 208 -28.25 -39.15 -21.65
C GLY A 208 -28.79 -40.53 -22.05
N THR A 209 -27.96 -41.57 -22.01
CA THR A 209 -28.34 -42.95 -22.39
C THR A 209 -28.72 -43.84 -21.21
N ALA A 210 -28.61 -43.32 -19.98
CA ALA A 210 -29.00 -44.06 -18.78
C ALA A 210 -30.53 -44.14 -18.65
N ASP A 211 -31.01 -45.27 -18.13
CA ASP A 211 -32.41 -45.38 -17.69
C ASP A 211 -32.66 -44.46 -16.48
N VAL A 212 -33.81 -43.78 -16.46
CA VAL A 212 -34.17 -42.78 -15.45
C VAL A 212 -34.17 -43.38 -14.05
N GLU A 213 -34.79 -44.55 -13.85
CA GLU A 213 -34.87 -45.16 -12.53
C GLU A 213 -33.51 -45.64 -12.05
N ALA A 214 -32.73 -46.25 -12.94
CA ALA A 214 -31.38 -46.69 -12.63
C ALA A 214 -30.45 -45.51 -12.29
N PHE A 215 -30.61 -44.37 -12.98
CA PHE A 215 -29.86 -43.15 -12.73
C PHE A 215 -30.15 -42.58 -11.33
N ILE A 216 -31.42 -42.47 -10.95
CA ILE A 216 -31.82 -41.99 -9.62
C ILE A 216 -31.30 -42.93 -8.52
N GLN A 217 -31.49 -44.24 -8.69
CA GLN A 217 -31.00 -45.23 -7.71
C GLN A 217 -29.48 -45.19 -7.53
N PHE A 218 -28.73 -44.88 -8.60
CA PHE A 218 -27.30 -44.69 -8.51
C PHE A 218 -26.95 -43.48 -7.64
N PHE A 219 -27.57 -42.32 -7.87
CA PHE A 219 -27.31 -41.10 -7.09
C PHE A 219 -27.84 -41.17 -5.65
N ASP A 220 -28.90 -41.92 -5.38
CA ASP A 220 -29.36 -42.20 -4.02
C ASP A 220 -28.35 -43.06 -3.23
N ALA A 221 -27.65 -43.96 -3.92
CA ALA A 221 -26.60 -44.79 -3.32
C ALA A 221 -25.22 -44.12 -3.29
N PHE A 222 -24.97 -43.15 -4.16
CA PHE A 222 -23.70 -42.47 -4.32
C PHE A 222 -23.60 -41.23 -3.42
N GLN A 223 -22.68 -41.27 -2.45
CA GLN A 223 -22.59 -40.24 -1.41
C GLN A 223 -21.57 -39.12 -1.69
N GLN A 224 -20.78 -39.23 -2.77
CA GLN A 224 -19.64 -38.34 -3.01
C GLN A 224 -19.84 -37.46 -4.25
N GLN A 225 -20.51 -36.34 -4.08
CA GLN A 225 -20.65 -35.35 -5.15
C GLN A 225 -19.33 -34.59 -5.41
N THR A 226 -18.57 -34.25 -4.36
CA THR A 226 -17.31 -33.49 -4.50
C THR A 226 -16.16 -34.11 -3.70
N VAL A 227 -15.03 -34.31 -4.38
CA VAL A 227 -13.80 -34.84 -3.77
C VAL A 227 -12.90 -33.70 -3.26
N THR A 228 -12.96 -32.53 -3.89
CA THR A 228 -12.14 -31.34 -3.59
C THR A 228 -12.72 -30.48 -2.46
N ARG A 229 -14.04 -30.57 -2.24
CA ARG A 229 -14.82 -29.74 -1.31
C ARG A 229 -14.76 -28.24 -1.63
N ILE A 230 -14.45 -27.89 -2.88
CA ILE A 230 -14.61 -26.53 -3.40
C ILE A 230 -16.11 -26.33 -3.69
N PRO A 231 -16.71 -25.19 -3.28
CA PRO A 231 -18.10 -24.89 -3.60
C PRO A 231 -18.26 -24.67 -5.11
N LEU A 232 -19.06 -25.51 -5.77
CA LEU A 232 -19.35 -25.43 -7.21
C LEU A 232 -20.84 -25.71 -7.44
N PRO A 233 -21.46 -25.14 -8.48
CA PRO A 233 -22.82 -25.49 -8.88
C PRO A 233 -22.95 -26.98 -9.18
N VAL A 234 -24.14 -27.53 -8.97
CA VAL A 234 -24.38 -28.97 -9.02
C VAL A 234 -25.59 -29.29 -9.89
N PRO A 235 -25.65 -30.46 -10.54
CA PRO A 235 -26.88 -30.92 -11.16
C PRO A 235 -28.00 -31.04 -10.13
N SER A 236 -29.23 -30.65 -10.48
CA SER A 236 -30.36 -30.55 -9.53
C SER A 236 -30.73 -31.87 -8.83
N ILE A 237 -30.26 -33.03 -9.31
CA ILE A 237 -30.42 -34.32 -8.62
C ILE A 237 -29.88 -34.32 -7.18
N TRP A 238 -28.89 -33.48 -6.88
CA TRP A 238 -28.34 -33.33 -5.54
C TRP A 238 -29.14 -32.36 -4.67
N MET A 239 -30.01 -31.54 -5.26
CA MET A 239 -30.80 -30.53 -4.55
C MET A 239 -32.19 -31.05 -4.16
N TYR A 240 -32.83 -31.81 -5.04
CA TYR A 240 -34.19 -32.31 -4.78
C TYR A 240 -34.16 -33.51 -3.84
N ASP A 241 -34.93 -33.46 -2.75
CA ASP A 241 -34.96 -34.54 -1.76
C ASP A 241 -35.93 -35.68 -2.13
N THR A 242 -37.06 -35.36 -2.76
CA THR A 242 -38.08 -36.37 -3.08
C THR A 242 -37.76 -37.12 -4.36
N VAL A 243 -38.04 -38.43 -4.36
CA VAL A 243 -37.87 -39.28 -5.55
C VAL A 243 -38.70 -38.76 -6.72
N GLU A 244 -39.89 -38.22 -6.46
CA GLU A 244 -40.76 -37.64 -7.47
C GLU A 244 -40.15 -36.40 -8.14
N ALA A 245 -39.58 -35.48 -7.37
CA ALA A 245 -38.91 -34.29 -7.92
C ALA A 245 -37.64 -34.68 -8.70
N LYS A 246 -36.83 -35.61 -8.17
CA LYS A 246 -35.68 -36.17 -8.89
C LYS A 246 -36.09 -36.84 -10.20
N ARG A 247 -37.19 -37.61 -10.19
CA ARG A 247 -37.74 -38.28 -11.37
C ARG A 247 -38.22 -37.28 -12.40
N LYS A 248 -39.06 -36.31 -12.02
CA LYS A 248 -39.57 -35.26 -12.91
C LYS A 248 -38.43 -34.49 -13.60
N TRP A 249 -37.37 -34.17 -12.85
CA TRP A 249 -36.19 -33.52 -13.40
C TRP A 249 -35.39 -34.45 -14.33
N ALA A 250 -35.14 -35.71 -13.94
CA ALA A 250 -34.35 -36.65 -14.73
C ALA A 250 -35.03 -37.05 -16.05
N GLU A 251 -36.36 -37.27 -16.04
CA GLU A 251 -37.17 -37.52 -17.24
C GLU A 251 -37.07 -36.37 -18.25
N ARG A 252 -36.90 -35.14 -17.75
CA ARG A 252 -36.70 -33.96 -18.57
C ARG A 252 -35.25 -33.79 -19.03
N TYR A 253 -34.29 -33.97 -18.14
CA TYR A 253 -32.87 -33.65 -18.40
C TYR A 253 -32.16 -34.69 -19.27
N LEU A 254 -32.39 -35.99 -19.05
CA LEU A 254 -31.64 -37.04 -19.77
C LEU A 254 -31.86 -37.01 -21.29
N PRO A 255 -33.10 -36.87 -21.82
CA PRO A 255 -33.32 -36.76 -23.27
C PRO A 255 -32.66 -35.51 -23.87
N VAL A 256 -32.70 -34.39 -23.16
CA VAL A 256 -32.05 -33.13 -23.57
C VAL A 256 -30.53 -33.31 -23.63
N CYS A 257 -29.96 -34.02 -22.65
CA CYS A 257 -28.54 -34.30 -22.63
C CYS A 257 -28.11 -35.23 -23.78
N ALA A 258 -28.92 -36.23 -24.12
CA ALA A 258 -28.68 -37.10 -25.28
C ALA A 258 -28.70 -36.32 -26.59
N ALA A 259 -29.71 -35.45 -26.78
CA ALA A 259 -29.82 -34.58 -27.94
C ALA A 259 -28.61 -33.64 -28.09
N ALA A 260 -28.16 -33.05 -26.97
CA ALA A 260 -26.96 -32.20 -26.98
C ALA A 260 -25.70 -32.98 -27.36
N HIS A 261 -25.51 -34.21 -26.86
CA HIS A 261 -24.37 -35.02 -27.26
C HIS A 261 -24.40 -35.38 -28.75
N ALA A 262 -25.57 -35.72 -29.30
CA ALA A 262 -25.73 -35.95 -30.74
C ALA A 262 -25.40 -34.68 -31.53
N PHE A 263 -25.94 -33.52 -31.13
CA PHE A 263 -25.65 -32.23 -31.76
C PHE A 263 -24.15 -31.89 -31.75
N PHE A 264 -23.48 -32.04 -30.62
CA PHE A 264 -22.06 -31.74 -30.52
C PHE A 264 -21.19 -32.67 -31.38
N GLN A 265 -21.53 -33.96 -31.43
CA GLN A 265 -20.74 -34.95 -32.19
C GLN A 265 -21.04 -34.94 -33.69
N GLU A 266 -22.27 -34.68 -34.10
CA GLU A 266 -22.70 -34.76 -35.51
C GLU A 266 -22.67 -33.40 -36.21
N LYS A 267 -23.06 -32.31 -35.51
CA LYS A 267 -23.21 -30.97 -36.10
C LYS A 267 -22.04 -30.04 -35.77
N LEU A 268 -21.60 -29.96 -34.52
CA LEU A 268 -20.52 -29.03 -34.12
C LEU A 268 -19.11 -29.57 -34.43
N ARG A 269 -18.87 -30.86 -34.21
CA ARG A 269 -17.55 -31.48 -34.37
C ARG A 269 -16.87 -31.20 -35.73
N PRO A 270 -17.56 -31.27 -36.89
CA PRO A 270 -16.94 -30.93 -38.19
C PRO A 270 -16.42 -29.49 -38.29
N HIS A 271 -16.95 -28.57 -37.47
CA HIS A 271 -16.65 -27.14 -37.52
C HIS A 271 -15.85 -26.63 -36.32
N ALA A 272 -15.65 -27.46 -35.29
CA ALA A 272 -14.95 -27.11 -34.05
C ALA A 272 -13.72 -27.98 -33.76
N ALA A 273 -13.38 -28.94 -34.62
CA ALA A 273 -12.19 -29.79 -34.44
C ALA A 273 -10.86 -29.03 -34.59
N GLU A 274 -10.82 -28.02 -35.47
CA GLU A 274 -9.65 -27.17 -35.69
C GLU A 274 -9.82 -25.81 -35.01
N ALA A 275 -8.76 -25.28 -34.39
CA ALA A 275 -8.82 -24.05 -33.60
C ALA A 275 -9.26 -22.81 -34.40
N ALA A 276 -8.87 -22.71 -35.68
CA ALA A 276 -9.28 -21.59 -36.54
C ALA A 276 -10.77 -21.68 -36.94
N ALA A 277 -11.24 -22.88 -37.30
CA ALA A 277 -12.64 -23.13 -37.63
C ALA A 277 -13.55 -22.90 -36.42
N HIS A 278 -13.12 -23.34 -35.22
CA HIS A 278 -13.81 -23.09 -33.96
C HIS A 278 -14.00 -21.60 -33.68
N LYS A 279 -12.93 -20.79 -33.80
CA LYS A 279 -13.01 -19.35 -33.56
C LYS A 279 -13.97 -18.67 -34.54
N LYS A 280 -13.93 -19.08 -35.81
CA LYS A 280 -14.84 -18.57 -36.83
C LYS A 280 -16.30 -18.95 -36.53
N LEU A 281 -16.55 -20.20 -36.17
CA LEU A 281 -17.88 -20.70 -35.81
C LEU A 281 -18.53 -19.85 -34.71
N LEU A 282 -17.82 -19.61 -33.60
CA LEU A 282 -18.36 -18.84 -32.49
C LEU A 282 -18.52 -17.35 -32.81
N ALA A 283 -17.67 -16.79 -33.68
CA ALA A 283 -17.83 -15.42 -34.17
C ALA A 283 -19.10 -15.26 -35.03
N ASP A 284 -19.38 -16.22 -35.92
CA ASP A 284 -20.58 -16.23 -36.76
C ASP A 284 -21.85 -16.45 -35.91
N VAL A 285 -21.80 -17.32 -34.88
CA VAL A 285 -22.88 -17.49 -33.90
C VAL A 285 -23.14 -16.20 -33.13
N ALA A 286 -22.09 -15.50 -32.65
CA ALA A 286 -22.25 -14.23 -31.96
C ALA A 286 -22.83 -13.14 -32.88
N ALA A 287 -22.50 -13.14 -34.17
CA ALA A 287 -23.11 -12.24 -35.15
C ALA A 287 -24.61 -12.53 -35.35
N ALA A 288 -25.02 -13.80 -35.30
CA ALA A 288 -26.44 -14.17 -35.33
C ALA A 288 -27.18 -13.71 -34.06
N TYR A 289 -26.57 -13.84 -32.87
CA TYR A 289 -27.12 -13.28 -31.63
C TYR A 289 -27.29 -11.75 -31.71
N ARG A 290 -26.34 -11.03 -32.34
CA ARG A 290 -26.44 -9.58 -32.53
C ARG A 290 -27.66 -9.14 -33.32
N GLN A 291 -28.06 -9.93 -34.32
CA GLN A 291 -29.30 -9.67 -35.08
C GLN A 291 -30.51 -9.76 -34.15
N VAL A 292 -30.58 -10.78 -33.29
CA VAL A 292 -31.65 -10.93 -32.29
C VAL A 292 -31.62 -9.80 -31.25
N HIS A 293 -30.45 -9.46 -30.70
CA HIS A 293 -30.30 -8.40 -29.71
C HIS A 293 -30.69 -7.02 -30.26
N SER A 294 -30.46 -6.75 -31.55
CA SER A 294 -30.90 -5.50 -32.18
C SER A 294 -32.43 -5.32 -32.09
N ILE A 295 -33.19 -6.40 -32.26
CA ILE A 295 -34.65 -6.40 -32.12
C ILE A 295 -35.05 -6.21 -30.65
N LEU A 296 -34.33 -6.82 -29.71
CA LEU A 296 -34.57 -6.63 -28.27
C LEU A 296 -34.26 -5.20 -27.82
N LEU A 297 -33.28 -4.53 -28.42
CA LEU A 297 -33.01 -3.12 -28.16
C LEU A 297 -34.11 -2.20 -28.72
N GLU A 298 -34.65 -2.51 -29.91
CA GLU A 298 -35.83 -1.83 -30.45
C GLU A 298 -37.03 -1.97 -29.50
N ARG A 299 -37.28 -3.19 -29.01
CA ARG A 299 -38.32 -3.49 -28.01
C ARG A 299 -38.11 -2.69 -26.73
N TYR A 300 -36.89 -2.68 -26.19
CA TYR A 300 -36.55 -1.94 -24.97
C TYR A 300 -36.79 -0.43 -25.14
N ALA A 301 -36.36 0.15 -26.26
CA ALA A 301 -36.59 1.57 -26.55
C ALA A 301 -38.09 1.90 -26.68
N ARG A 302 -38.90 0.98 -27.24
CA ARG A 302 -40.37 1.11 -27.28
C ARG A 302 -40.96 1.04 -25.87
N GLN A 303 -40.58 0.06 -25.07
CA GLN A 303 -41.09 -0.14 -23.71
C GLN A 303 -40.75 1.04 -22.79
N GLN A 304 -39.58 1.65 -22.95
CA GLN A 304 -39.24 2.91 -22.27
C GLN A 304 -40.18 4.06 -22.67
N LYS A 305 -40.49 4.21 -23.97
CA LYS A 305 -41.43 5.24 -24.45
C LYS A 305 -42.86 4.99 -23.96
N ALA A 306 -43.25 3.73 -23.82
CA ALA A 306 -44.56 3.32 -23.32
C ALA A 306 -44.69 3.39 -21.78
N GLY A 307 -43.60 3.67 -21.05
CA GLY A 307 -43.59 3.71 -19.59
C GLY A 307 -43.66 2.34 -18.92
N LEU A 308 -43.43 1.25 -19.66
CA LEU A 308 -43.41 -0.12 -19.14
C LEU A 308 -42.06 -0.47 -18.52
N CYS A 309 -40.98 0.14 -19.03
CA CYS A 309 -39.64 0.03 -18.50
C CYS A 309 -39.20 1.37 -17.89
N PRO A 310 -38.47 1.39 -16.75
CA PRO A 310 -37.92 2.62 -16.20
C PRO A 310 -37.08 3.39 -17.23
N ALA A 311 -37.23 4.71 -17.25
CA ALA A 311 -36.48 5.56 -18.17
C ALA A 311 -34.96 5.44 -17.97
N ALA A 312 -34.17 5.67 -19.03
CA ALA A 312 -32.71 5.57 -18.99
C ALA A 312 -32.08 6.45 -17.88
N ALA A 313 -32.60 7.66 -17.68
CA ALA A 313 -32.15 8.56 -16.60
C ALA A 313 -32.43 8.00 -15.20
N THR A 314 -33.48 7.18 -15.06
CA THR A 314 -33.84 6.52 -13.82
C THR A 314 -32.77 5.50 -13.46
N TRP A 315 -32.27 4.69 -14.41
CA TRP A 315 -31.18 3.74 -14.16
C TRP A 315 -29.84 4.42 -13.78
N ALA A 316 -29.55 5.58 -14.35
CA ALA A 316 -28.27 6.29 -14.18
C ALA A 316 -28.07 6.99 -12.82
N ALA A 317 -29.10 7.09 -11.99
CA ALA A 317 -29.03 7.81 -10.71
C ALA A 317 -28.42 6.95 -9.58
N GLY A 318 -27.14 6.57 -9.74
CA GLY A 318 -26.23 6.08 -8.68
C GLY A 318 -26.56 4.75 -7.99
N ALA A 319 -25.54 3.91 -7.77
CA ALA A 319 -25.67 2.58 -7.16
C ALA A 319 -26.15 2.54 -5.68
N HIS A 320 -26.26 3.68 -5.00
CA HIS A 320 -26.60 3.78 -3.56
C HIS A 320 -28.02 4.28 -3.28
N ARG A 321 -28.87 4.45 -4.28
CA ARG A 321 -30.27 4.80 -4.04
C ARG A 321 -31.11 3.59 -3.68
N ASN A 322 -32.22 3.84 -2.99
CA ASN A 322 -33.28 2.83 -2.84
C ASN A 322 -33.91 2.56 -4.20
N ALA A 323 -34.09 1.28 -4.54
CA ALA A 323 -34.75 0.89 -5.77
C ALA A 323 -36.20 1.40 -5.79
N THR A 324 -36.65 1.81 -6.98
CA THR A 324 -38.05 2.16 -7.20
C THR A 324 -38.88 0.90 -7.42
N ALA A 325 -40.18 0.95 -7.10
CA ALA A 325 -41.07 -0.19 -7.31
C ALA A 325 -41.17 -0.60 -8.79
N GLU A 326 -41.03 0.35 -9.71
CA GLU A 326 -41.02 0.11 -11.16
C GLU A 326 -39.77 -0.67 -11.60
N GLU A 327 -38.60 -0.35 -11.05
CA GLU A 327 -37.38 -1.11 -11.31
C GLU A 327 -37.53 -2.54 -10.81
N ASP A 328 -37.93 -2.73 -9.55
CA ASP A 328 -38.05 -4.06 -8.96
C ASP A 328 -39.07 -4.94 -9.72
N ALA A 329 -40.19 -4.37 -10.15
CA ALA A 329 -41.18 -5.07 -10.98
C ALA A 329 -40.61 -5.46 -12.35
N TRP A 330 -39.85 -4.56 -13.00
CA TRP A 330 -39.23 -4.83 -14.29
C TRP A 330 -38.21 -5.97 -14.23
N VAL A 331 -37.29 -5.94 -13.26
CA VAL A 331 -36.28 -7.00 -13.13
C VAL A 331 -36.85 -8.31 -12.60
N ALA A 332 -37.90 -8.29 -11.78
CA ALA A 332 -38.61 -9.50 -11.42
C ALA A 332 -39.22 -10.18 -12.66
N ASN A 333 -39.86 -9.40 -13.54
CA ASN A 333 -40.42 -9.90 -14.80
C ASN A 333 -39.32 -10.42 -15.76
N GLU A 334 -38.14 -9.79 -15.83
CA GLU A 334 -36.99 -10.30 -16.59
C GLU A 334 -36.49 -11.66 -16.08
N VAL A 335 -36.40 -11.84 -14.75
CA VAL A 335 -35.98 -13.11 -14.14
C VAL A 335 -37.06 -14.18 -14.32
N GLU A 336 -38.34 -13.82 -14.21
CA GLU A 336 -39.44 -14.73 -14.48
C GLU A 336 -39.46 -15.18 -15.96
N LYS A 337 -39.21 -14.26 -16.90
CA LYS A 337 -38.99 -14.60 -18.32
C LYS A 337 -37.82 -15.56 -18.50
N GLU A 338 -36.73 -15.39 -17.78
CA GLU A 338 -35.59 -16.32 -17.81
C GLU A 338 -35.99 -17.71 -17.26
N GLN A 339 -36.73 -17.76 -16.15
CA GLN A 339 -37.26 -19.00 -15.60
C GLN A 339 -38.17 -19.71 -16.62
N ARG A 340 -39.14 -19.01 -17.20
CA ARG A 340 -40.04 -19.55 -18.24
C ARG A 340 -39.30 -19.98 -19.50
N ARG A 341 -38.27 -19.24 -19.92
CA ARG A 341 -37.39 -19.61 -21.04
C ARG A 341 -36.75 -21.00 -20.80
N VAL A 342 -36.33 -21.28 -19.57
CA VAL A 342 -35.78 -22.59 -19.17
C VAL A 342 -36.89 -23.63 -19.05
N GLU A 343 -38.01 -23.32 -18.40
CA GLU A 343 -39.11 -24.26 -18.12
C GLU A 343 -39.95 -24.63 -19.35
N GLU A 344 -40.12 -23.73 -20.32
CA GLU A 344 -40.96 -23.93 -21.51
C GLU A 344 -40.14 -24.29 -22.77
N CYS A 345 -38.80 -24.14 -22.74
CA CYS A 345 -37.92 -24.31 -23.91
C CYS A 345 -38.23 -23.33 -25.07
N VAL A 346 -38.68 -22.13 -24.72
CA VAL A 346 -38.99 -21.02 -25.64
C VAL A 346 -37.95 -19.91 -25.41
N PHE A 347 -37.27 -19.48 -26.48
CA PHE A 347 -36.21 -18.47 -26.37
C PHE A 347 -36.76 -17.09 -25.90
N ASP A 348 -37.91 -16.67 -26.42
CA ASP A 348 -38.56 -15.40 -26.09
C ASP A 348 -39.99 -15.66 -25.60
N PRO A 349 -40.20 -16.08 -24.34
CA PRO A 349 -41.53 -16.31 -23.79
C PRO A 349 -42.33 -15.00 -23.66
N GLU A 350 -43.66 -15.11 -23.62
CA GLU A 350 -44.57 -13.96 -23.54
C GLU A 350 -44.25 -13.03 -22.35
N ASP A 351 -44.14 -11.72 -22.64
CA ASP A 351 -43.82 -10.69 -21.65
C ASP A 351 -45.07 -10.30 -20.87
N LEU A 352 -45.08 -10.58 -19.56
CA LEU A 352 -46.23 -10.31 -18.70
C LEU A 352 -46.51 -8.81 -18.49
N LEU A 353 -45.50 -7.97 -18.71
CA LEU A 353 -45.65 -6.51 -18.63
C LEU A 353 -46.04 -5.88 -19.98
N ASP A 354 -45.88 -6.60 -21.09
CA ASP A 354 -46.08 -6.08 -22.44
C ASP A 354 -46.94 -7.01 -23.30
N THR A 355 -48.25 -6.90 -23.12
CA THR A 355 -49.27 -7.70 -23.85
C THR A 355 -49.71 -7.05 -25.17
N THR A 356 -48.89 -6.17 -25.74
CA THR A 356 -49.21 -5.42 -26.94
C THR A 356 -49.04 -6.24 -28.23
N PRO A 357 -49.79 -5.96 -29.31
CA PRO A 357 -49.62 -6.67 -30.60
C PRO A 357 -48.24 -6.43 -31.22
N GLU A 358 -47.58 -5.31 -30.89
CA GLU A 358 -46.22 -5.00 -31.29
C GLU A 358 -45.21 -6.02 -30.75
N TRP A 359 -45.39 -6.50 -29.51
CA TRP A 359 -44.55 -7.55 -28.93
C TRP A 359 -44.61 -8.84 -29.77
N ALA A 360 -45.81 -9.24 -30.22
CA ALA A 360 -45.99 -10.43 -31.04
C ALA A 360 -45.30 -10.31 -32.42
N ALA A 361 -45.29 -9.10 -33.01
CA ALA A 361 -44.57 -8.82 -34.25
C ALA A 361 -43.04 -8.89 -34.05
N GLU A 362 -42.52 -8.34 -32.95
CA GLU A 362 -41.10 -8.43 -32.58
C GLU A 362 -40.70 -9.89 -32.31
N HIS A 363 -41.54 -10.66 -31.59
CA HIS A 363 -41.35 -12.09 -31.33
C HIS A 363 -41.26 -12.90 -32.63
N ALA A 364 -42.14 -12.63 -33.59
CA ALA A 364 -42.10 -13.28 -34.90
C ALA A 364 -40.79 -12.99 -35.66
N ARG A 365 -40.28 -11.73 -35.61
CA ARG A 365 -38.97 -11.37 -36.19
C ARG A 365 -37.80 -12.07 -35.48
N ILE A 366 -37.84 -12.18 -34.16
CA ILE A 366 -36.85 -12.91 -33.37
C ILE A 366 -36.86 -14.39 -33.77
N GLN A 367 -38.05 -14.99 -33.87
CA GLN A 367 -38.19 -16.40 -34.22
C GLN A 367 -37.75 -16.71 -35.65
N GLU A 368 -38.00 -15.81 -36.60
CA GLU A 368 -37.44 -15.89 -37.95
C GLU A 368 -35.90 -15.89 -37.91
N SER A 369 -35.30 -14.97 -37.14
CA SER A 369 -33.84 -14.87 -36.98
C SER A 369 -33.24 -16.11 -36.30
N LEU A 370 -33.94 -16.70 -35.32
CA LEU A 370 -33.50 -17.89 -34.59
C LEU A 370 -33.57 -19.18 -35.41
N THR A 371 -34.56 -19.30 -36.29
CA THR A 371 -34.81 -20.51 -37.10
C THR A 371 -34.03 -20.53 -38.41
N LYS A 372 -33.60 -19.36 -38.89
CA LYS A 372 -32.71 -19.25 -40.06
C LYS A 372 -31.36 -19.93 -39.80
N PRO A 373 -30.77 -20.62 -40.80
CA PRO A 373 -29.40 -21.12 -40.70
C PRO A 373 -28.40 -19.97 -40.48
N ILE A 374 -27.37 -20.20 -39.67
CA ILE A 374 -26.36 -19.18 -39.34
C ILE A 374 -25.59 -18.76 -40.61
N GLU A 375 -25.52 -17.45 -40.85
CA GLU A 375 -24.80 -16.85 -41.98
C GLU A 375 -23.28 -16.82 -41.70
N GLY A 376 -22.44 -17.07 -42.71
CA GLY A 376 -20.95 -17.03 -42.58
C GLY A 376 -20.23 -18.38 -42.73
N GLY A 377 -20.96 -19.49 -42.61
CA GLY A 377 -20.49 -20.85 -42.90
C GLY A 377 -21.63 -21.85 -43.10
N ASN A 378 -21.39 -22.94 -43.83
CA ASN A 378 -22.40 -23.97 -44.09
C ASN A 378 -22.45 -24.98 -42.93
N TYR A 379 -22.94 -24.54 -41.76
CA TYR A 379 -22.88 -25.29 -40.49
C TYR A 379 -23.98 -26.34 -40.32
N GLY A 380 -25.07 -26.25 -41.07
CA GLY A 380 -26.16 -27.25 -41.06
C GLY A 380 -26.99 -27.30 -39.76
N PHE A 381 -27.00 -26.20 -38.99
CA PHE A 381 -27.87 -25.97 -37.83
C PHE A 381 -28.28 -24.48 -37.70
N SER A 382 -29.35 -24.20 -36.95
CA SER A 382 -29.83 -22.85 -36.67
C SER A 382 -29.37 -22.29 -35.31
N LEU A 383 -29.52 -20.98 -35.09
CA LEU A 383 -29.21 -20.37 -33.79
C LEU A 383 -30.07 -20.96 -32.66
N LEU A 384 -31.34 -21.28 -32.94
CA LEU A 384 -32.22 -21.96 -31.98
C LEU A 384 -31.71 -23.35 -31.59
N GLU A 385 -31.23 -24.14 -32.56
CA GLU A 385 -30.64 -25.46 -32.30
C GLU A 385 -29.36 -25.34 -31.48
N PHE A 386 -28.54 -24.31 -31.75
CA PHE A 386 -27.35 -24.03 -30.96
C PHE A 386 -27.70 -23.67 -29.52
N TRP A 387 -28.60 -22.72 -29.29
CA TRP A 387 -29.03 -22.29 -27.95
C TRP A 387 -29.64 -23.46 -27.14
N ARG A 388 -30.51 -24.26 -27.77
CA ARG A 388 -31.16 -25.43 -27.12
C ARG A 388 -30.14 -26.44 -26.62
N ASN A 389 -29.14 -26.76 -27.42
CA ASN A 389 -28.18 -27.82 -27.11
C ASN A 389 -26.96 -27.33 -26.29
N THR A 390 -26.78 -26.02 -26.13
CA THR A 390 -25.69 -25.42 -25.35
C THR A 390 -26.21 -24.80 -24.05
N GLU A 391 -26.72 -23.57 -24.11
CA GLU A 391 -27.13 -22.77 -22.95
C GLU A 391 -28.35 -23.33 -22.23
N TRP A 392 -29.42 -23.66 -22.97
CA TRP A 392 -30.65 -24.16 -22.35
C TRP A 392 -30.44 -25.51 -21.67
N ARG A 393 -29.74 -26.44 -22.32
CA ARG A 393 -29.37 -27.73 -21.73
C ARG A 393 -28.65 -27.56 -20.39
N GLU A 394 -27.72 -26.60 -20.32
CA GLU A 394 -26.95 -26.33 -19.11
C GLU A 394 -27.80 -25.68 -18.01
N ALA A 395 -28.74 -24.81 -18.39
CA ALA A 395 -29.70 -24.22 -17.45
C ALA A 395 -30.63 -25.30 -16.84
N VAL A 396 -31.09 -26.27 -17.64
CA VAL A 396 -31.89 -27.42 -17.15
C VAL A 396 -31.08 -28.32 -16.23
N GLU A 397 -29.76 -28.48 -16.46
CA GLU A 397 -28.86 -29.20 -15.53
C GLU A 397 -28.96 -28.63 -14.11
N THR A 398 -29.05 -27.30 -13.99
CA THR A 398 -29.11 -26.56 -12.71
C THR A 398 -30.47 -25.88 -12.48
N LEU A 399 -31.57 -26.55 -12.85
CA LEU A 399 -32.94 -26.00 -12.81
C LEU A 399 -33.35 -25.37 -11.46
N HIS A 400 -32.88 -25.92 -10.35
CA HIS A 400 -33.18 -25.42 -9.00
C HIS A 400 -32.78 -23.96 -8.75
N VAL A 401 -31.84 -23.41 -9.54
CA VAL A 401 -31.42 -22.00 -9.46
C VAL A 401 -32.56 -21.07 -9.89
N PHE A 402 -33.42 -21.52 -10.81
CA PHE A 402 -34.53 -20.74 -11.36
C PHE A 402 -35.84 -20.97 -10.61
N GLU A 403 -36.04 -22.14 -9.99
CA GLU A 403 -37.29 -22.48 -9.28
C GLU A 403 -37.38 -21.89 -7.86
N SER A 404 -36.24 -21.61 -7.21
CA SER A 404 -36.23 -21.12 -5.82
C SER A 404 -36.55 -19.63 -5.74
N GLU A 405 -37.65 -19.28 -5.06
CA GLU A 405 -38.06 -17.88 -4.84
C GLU A 405 -36.96 -17.02 -4.20
N SER A 406 -36.18 -17.57 -3.27
CA SER A 406 -35.06 -16.83 -2.66
C SER A 406 -33.96 -16.50 -3.68
N LEU A 407 -33.65 -17.42 -4.59
CA LEU A 407 -32.63 -17.23 -5.61
C LEU A 407 -33.13 -16.32 -6.74
N THR A 408 -34.41 -16.39 -7.11
CA THR A 408 -34.97 -15.46 -8.11
C THR A 408 -34.94 -14.02 -7.61
N ARG A 409 -35.17 -13.78 -6.31
CA ARG A 409 -34.97 -12.45 -5.69
C ARG A 409 -33.52 -11.96 -5.79
N VAL A 410 -32.55 -12.84 -5.51
CA VAL A 410 -31.11 -12.51 -5.64
C VAL A 410 -30.74 -12.25 -7.11
N ALA A 411 -31.28 -13.03 -8.04
CA ALA A 411 -31.09 -12.83 -9.48
C ALA A 411 -31.65 -11.47 -9.94
N ALA A 412 -32.84 -11.09 -9.46
CA ALA A 412 -33.45 -9.79 -9.77
C ALA A 412 -32.60 -8.64 -9.23
N ALA A 413 -32.08 -8.76 -8.00
CA ALA A 413 -31.15 -7.79 -7.42
C ALA A 413 -29.85 -7.67 -8.25
N ALA A 414 -29.29 -8.79 -8.71
CA ALA A 414 -28.11 -8.81 -9.58
C ALA A 414 -28.38 -8.12 -10.92
N ARG A 415 -29.52 -8.41 -11.57
CA ARG A 415 -29.94 -7.75 -12.83
C ARG A 415 -30.12 -6.25 -12.64
N ARG A 416 -30.76 -5.83 -11.54
CA ARG A 416 -30.98 -4.41 -11.22
C ARG A 416 -29.66 -3.67 -11.19
N ARG A 417 -28.71 -4.22 -10.43
CA ARG A 417 -27.39 -3.64 -10.28
C ARG A 417 -26.61 -3.63 -11.59
N LEU A 418 -26.73 -4.67 -12.41
CA LEU A 418 -26.13 -4.70 -13.74
C LEU A 418 -26.63 -3.54 -14.61
N TYR A 419 -27.93 -3.27 -14.63
CA TYR A 419 -28.52 -2.18 -15.42
C TYR A 419 -28.22 -0.78 -14.86
N THR A 420 -27.93 -0.65 -13.56
CA THR A 420 -27.42 0.60 -12.98
C THR A 420 -25.96 0.87 -13.38
N GLU A 421 -25.16 -0.19 -13.58
CA GLU A 421 -23.72 -0.09 -13.84
C GLU A 421 -23.36 -0.10 -15.34
N ALA A 422 -24.24 -0.63 -16.20
CA ALA A 422 -24.02 -0.75 -17.65
C ALA A 422 -25.35 -0.61 -18.41
N THR A 423 -25.27 -0.04 -19.61
CA THR A 423 -26.43 0.06 -20.51
C THR A 423 -26.80 -1.30 -21.09
N LEU A 424 -28.05 -1.50 -21.50
CA LEU A 424 -28.50 -2.77 -22.08
C LEU A 424 -27.72 -3.14 -23.35
N GLU A 425 -27.29 -2.15 -24.14
CA GLU A 425 -26.42 -2.33 -25.31
C GLU A 425 -25.06 -2.92 -24.93
N GLU A 426 -24.42 -2.37 -23.90
CA GLU A 426 -23.15 -2.89 -23.37
C GLU A 426 -23.31 -4.29 -22.77
N VAL A 427 -24.47 -4.58 -22.15
CA VAL A 427 -24.79 -5.91 -21.63
C VAL A 427 -24.87 -6.93 -22.78
N PHE A 428 -25.63 -6.63 -23.83
CA PHE A 428 -25.72 -7.54 -24.99
C PHE A 428 -24.39 -7.70 -25.73
N ALA A 429 -23.63 -6.62 -25.92
CA ALA A 429 -22.29 -6.69 -26.49
C ALA A 429 -21.36 -7.58 -25.64
N GLY A 430 -21.44 -7.48 -24.32
CA GLY A 430 -20.72 -8.35 -23.39
C GLY A 430 -21.14 -9.82 -23.49
N LEU A 431 -22.44 -10.11 -23.60
CA LEU A 431 -22.93 -11.48 -23.79
C LEU A 431 -22.50 -12.05 -25.15
N GLU A 432 -22.54 -11.27 -26.22
CA GLU A 432 -22.04 -11.66 -27.55
C GLU A 432 -20.54 -11.97 -27.52
N GLU A 433 -19.74 -11.13 -26.86
CA GLU A 433 -18.31 -11.35 -26.67
C GLU A 433 -18.04 -12.65 -25.89
N SER A 434 -18.87 -12.93 -24.88
CA SER A 434 -18.76 -14.16 -24.07
C SER A 434 -18.87 -15.42 -24.93
N ILE A 435 -19.69 -15.38 -25.99
CA ILE A 435 -19.86 -16.48 -26.93
C ILE A 435 -18.74 -16.48 -27.96
N ALA A 436 -18.44 -15.33 -28.58
CA ALA A 436 -17.42 -15.21 -29.62
C ALA A 436 -16.02 -15.68 -29.17
N LYS A 437 -15.66 -15.40 -27.91
CA LYS A 437 -14.38 -15.81 -27.30
C LYS A 437 -14.47 -17.14 -26.55
N GLY A 438 -15.62 -17.80 -26.56
CA GLY A 438 -15.88 -19.04 -25.84
C GLY A 438 -15.14 -20.26 -26.36
N LEU A 439 -15.34 -21.39 -25.69
CA LEU A 439 -14.76 -22.69 -25.99
C LEU A 439 -15.83 -23.78 -25.98
N VAL A 440 -16.03 -24.44 -27.11
CA VAL A 440 -16.85 -25.66 -27.24
C VAL A 440 -16.04 -26.88 -26.79
N ASP A 441 -16.43 -27.51 -25.68
CA ASP A 441 -15.89 -28.83 -25.30
C ASP A 441 -16.72 -29.93 -25.97
N LEU A 442 -16.15 -30.51 -27.03
CA LEU A 442 -16.80 -31.58 -27.78
C LEU A 442 -17.03 -32.84 -26.95
N ARG A 443 -16.21 -33.13 -25.94
CA ARG A 443 -16.29 -34.37 -25.16
C ARG A 443 -17.35 -34.28 -24.07
N ALA A 444 -17.46 -33.14 -23.38
CA ALA A 444 -18.50 -32.86 -22.40
C ALA A 444 -19.83 -32.36 -23.02
N ALA A 445 -19.80 -32.05 -24.32
CA ALA A 445 -20.89 -31.44 -25.07
C ALA A 445 -21.34 -30.07 -24.50
N VAL A 446 -20.42 -29.26 -23.98
CA VAL A 446 -20.72 -27.99 -23.30
C VAL A 446 -20.05 -26.81 -24.00
N LEU A 447 -20.78 -25.68 -24.09
CA LEU A 447 -20.21 -24.38 -24.41
C LEU A 447 -19.68 -23.76 -23.12
N LYS A 448 -18.37 -23.58 -23.04
CA LYS A 448 -17.72 -22.79 -21.99
C LYS A 448 -17.62 -21.33 -22.46
N PRO A 449 -18.39 -20.40 -21.90
CA PRO A 449 -18.33 -19.00 -22.31
C PRO A 449 -17.02 -18.35 -21.86
N HIS A 450 -16.67 -17.22 -22.47
CA HIS A 450 -15.64 -16.33 -21.96
C HIS A 450 -16.21 -15.51 -20.79
N PHE A 451 -15.62 -15.68 -19.62
CA PHE A 451 -16.11 -15.10 -18.37
C PHE A 451 -15.73 -13.62 -18.23
N ASN A 452 -16.26 -12.75 -19.09
CA ASN A 452 -16.14 -11.31 -18.92
C ASN A 452 -17.01 -10.82 -17.73
N SER A 453 -16.82 -9.57 -17.33
CA SER A 453 -17.50 -8.99 -16.17
C SER A 453 -19.03 -9.03 -16.30
N VAL A 454 -19.55 -8.77 -17.50
CA VAL A 454 -20.99 -8.79 -17.79
C VAL A 454 -21.56 -10.19 -17.61
N TRP A 455 -20.96 -11.22 -18.21
CA TRP A 455 -21.41 -12.60 -18.07
C TRP A 455 -21.39 -13.06 -16.61
N CYS A 456 -20.36 -12.68 -15.86
CA CYS A 456 -20.23 -13.02 -14.43
C CYS A 456 -21.33 -12.37 -13.59
N ARG A 457 -21.66 -11.09 -13.84
CA ARG A 457 -22.79 -10.41 -13.20
C ARG A 457 -24.11 -11.04 -13.62
N TRP A 458 -24.22 -11.43 -14.90
CA TRP A 458 -25.41 -12.06 -15.42
C TRP A 458 -25.70 -13.40 -14.74
N ASN A 459 -24.66 -14.19 -14.47
CA ASN A 459 -24.75 -15.52 -13.86
C ASN A 459 -24.41 -15.53 -12.35
N TYR A 460 -24.44 -14.37 -11.70
CA TYR A 460 -24.00 -14.25 -10.30
C TYR A 460 -24.75 -15.19 -9.35
N VAL A 461 -26.07 -15.34 -9.52
CA VAL A 461 -26.91 -16.22 -8.69
C VAL A 461 -26.45 -17.69 -8.71
N LYS A 462 -25.90 -18.15 -9.84
CA LYS A 462 -25.46 -19.53 -10.01
C LYS A 462 -24.13 -19.80 -9.31
N PHE A 463 -23.17 -18.88 -9.42
CA PHE A 463 -21.78 -19.11 -8.97
C PHE A 463 -21.40 -18.38 -7.68
N GLY A 464 -22.06 -17.25 -7.40
CA GLY A 464 -21.73 -16.32 -6.32
C GLY A 464 -22.74 -16.22 -5.20
N ALA A 465 -23.95 -16.80 -5.34
CA ALA A 465 -24.98 -16.80 -4.30
C ALA A 465 -25.08 -18.17 -3.58
N ALA A 466 -25.92 -18.25 -2.54
CA ALA A 466 -26.10 -19.45 -1.72
C ALA A 466 -26.96 -20.55 -2.38
N SER A 467 -26.71 -20.83 -3.67
CA SER A 467 -27.35 -21.90 -4.46
C SER A 467 -26.67 -23.26 -4.33
N LEU A 468 -25.61 -23.36 -3.50
CA LEU A 468 -24.68 -24.48 -3.52
C LEU A 468 -24.93 -25.49 -2.40
N VAL A 469 -24.83 -26.79 -2.75
CA VAL A 469 -24.80 -27.91 -1.81
C VAL A 469 -23.53 -28.73 -1.95
N GLN A 470 -23.22 -29.48 -0.89
CA GLN A 470 -22.10 -30.42 -0.86
C GLN A 470 -22.51 -31.74 -0.23
N HIS A 471 -22.44 -32.81 -1.02
CA HIS A 471 -22.63 -34.18 -0.54
C HIS A 471 -21.28 -34.89 -0.48
N THR A 472 -20.96 -35.40 0.71
CA THR A 472 -19.76 -36.19 0.99
C THR A 472 -20.15 -37.42 1.82
N HIS A 473 -19.25 -38.40 1.96
CA HIS A 473 -19.46 -39.54 2.88
C HIS A 473 -19.83 -39.13 4.32
N THR A 474 -19.51 -37.90 4.74
CA THR A 474 -19.69 -37.47 6.13
C THR A 474 -21.01 -36.72 6.31
N ALA A 475 -21.39 -35.88 5.35
CA ALA A 475 -22.58 -35.04 5.44
C ALA A 475 -23.06 -34.62 4.06
N SER A 476 -24.38 -34.43 3.97
CA SER A 476 -25.08 -33.66 2.94
C SER A 476 -25.42 -32.30 3.55
N ARG A 477 -24.92 -31.21 2.98
CA ARG A 477 -25.09 -29.86 3.55
C ARG A 477 -25.33 -28.80 2.48
N GLN A 478 -26.07 -27.77 2.84
CA GLN A 478 -26.26 -26.55 2.05
C GLN A 478 -25.34 -25.42 2.55
N LEU A 479 -24.76 -24.66 1.62
CA LEU A 479 -23.86 -23.55 1.93
C LEU A 479 -24.63 -22.22 1.92
N LEU A 480 -25.28 -21.91 3.04
CA LEU A 480 -26.21 -20.77 3.17
C LEU A 480 -25.56 -19.37 3.07
N PHE A 481 -24.24 -19.27 3.28
CA PHE A 481 -23.49 -18.01 3.26
C PHE A 481 -22.33 -18.05 2.25
N HIS A 482 -22.44 -18.88 1.21
CA HIS A 482 -21.51 -18.79 0.08
C HIS A 482 -21.70 -17.44 -0.61
N TYR A 483 -20.59 -16.79 -0.92
CA TYR A 483 -20.57 -15.43 -1.43
C TYR A 483 -19.34 -15.24 -2.33
N ALA A 484 -19.53 -14.62 -3.49
CA ALA A 484 -18.43 -14.17 -4.34
C ALA A 484 -18.29 -12.64 -4.25
N ALA A 485 -17.18 -12.18 -3.68
CA ALA A 485 -16.95 -10.76 -3.45
C ALA A 485 -16.66 -9.97 -4.72
N SER A 486 -16.30 -10.63 -5.82
CA SER A 486 -16.00 -9.96 -7.08
C SER A 486 -16.42 -10.80 -8.29
N THR A 487 -16.50 -10.17 -9.46
CA THR A 487 -16.73 -10.88 -10.72
C THR A 487 -15.57 -11.82 -11.07
N GLN A 488 -14.36 -11.57 -10.55
CA GLN A 488 -13.21 -12.46 -10.74
C GLN A 488 -13.38 -13.77 -9.97
N GLU A 489 -13.94 -13.72 -8.76
CA GLU A 489 -14.26 -14.95 -7.99
C GLU A 489 -15.34 -15.77 -8.69
N VAL A 490 -16.35 -15.11 -9.28
CA VAL A 490 -17.35 -15.77 -10.12
C VAL A 490 -16.68 -16.42 -11.34
N ALA A 491 -15.81 -15.69 -12.04
CA ALA A 491 -15.08 -16.22 -13.19
C ALA A 491 -14.19 -17.42 -12.82
N ALA A 492 -13.46 -17.37 -11.71
CA ALA A 492 -12.64 -18.47 -11.21
C ALA A 492 -13.49 -19.70 -10.85
N THR A 493 -14.63 -19.48 -10.20
CA THR A 493 -15.59 -20.54 -9.85
C THR A 493 -16.18 -21.18 -11.11
N ALA A 494 -16.56 -20.37 -12.10
CA ALA A 494 -17.06 -20.85 -13.38
C ALA A 494 -15.97 -21.61 -14.18
N GLU A 495 -14.75 -21.08 -14.25
CA GLU A 495 -13.59 -21.73 -14.90
C GLU A 495 -13.36 -23.13 -14.31
N LEU A 496 -13.40 -23.26 -12.99
CA LEU A 496 -13.28 -24.55 -12.32
C LEU A 496 -14.50 -25.44 -12.57
N TYR A 497 -15.72 -24.91 -12.52
CA TYR A 497 -16.95 -25.66 -12.80
C TYR A 497 -16.94 -26.28 -14.20
N TYR A 498 -16.72 -25.48 -15.25
CA TYR A 498 -16.65 -25.98 -16.63
C TYR A 498 -15.42 -26.85 -16.85
N GLY A 499 -14.28 -26.55 -16.23
CA GLY A 499 -13.06 -27.36 -16.32
C GLY A 499 -13.19 -28.74 -15.65
N THR A 500 -14.06 -28.87 -14.65
CA THR A 500 -14.28 -30.11 -13.88
C THR A 500 -15.60 -30.82 -14.20
N LYS A 501 -16.35 -30.35 -15.21
CA LYS A 501 -17.55 -31.04 -15.67
C LYS A 501 -17.23 -32.49 -16.07
N PRO A 502 -18.19 -33.42 -15.90
CA PRO A 502 -18.03 -34.79 -16.38
C PRO A 502 -17.66 -34.77 -17.87
N LEU A 503 -16.75 -35.65 -18.27
CA LEU A 503 -16.22 -35.76 -19.62
C LEU A 503 -15.42 -34.53 -20.11
N SER A 504 -15.13 -33.54 -19.27
CA SER A 504 -14.35 -32.34 -19.64
C SER A 504 -12.99 -32.72 -20.21
N SER A 505 -12.65 -32.20 -21.39
CA SER A 505 -11.36 -32.35 -22.07
C SER A 505 -10.13 -31.96 -21.22
N GLN A 506 -10.33 -31.15 -20.18
CA GLN A 506 -9.27 -30.69 -19.27
C GLN A 506 -8.88 -31.70 -18.19
N LEU A 507 -9.71 -32.73 -17.98
CA LEU A 507 -9.41 -33.85 -17.09
C LEU A 507 -8.77 -35.01 -17.87
N ASP A 508 -7.68 -35.55 -17.32
CA ASP A 508 -6.98 -36.68 -17.91
C ASP A 508 -7.48 -38.00 -17.33
N TYR A 509 -8.20 -38.78 -18.13
CA TYR A 509 -8.78 -40.06 -17.71
C TYR A 509 -7.85 -41.27 -17.98
N ALA A 510 -6.61 -41.05 -18.44
CA ALA A 510 -5.68 -42.14 -18.77
C ALA A 510 -5.37 -43.04 -17.57
N SER A 511 -5.17 -42.44 -16.39
CA SER A 511 -4.94 -43.16 -15.13
C SER A 511 -5.46 -42.37 -13.92
N PRO A 512 -5.68 -43.01 -12.76
CA PRO A 512 -6.02 -42.33 -11.51
C PRO A 512 -5.04 -41.22 -11.13
N TYR A 513 -3.73 -41.43 -11.38
CA TYR A 513 -2.70 -40.44 -11.12
C TYR A 513 -2.83 -39.21 -12.03
N ALA A 514 -3.00 -39.44 -13.33
CA ALA A 514 -3.14 -38.37 -14.30
C ALA A 514 -4.40 -37.54 -14.01
N PHE A 515 -5.52 -38.21 -13.69
CA PHE A 515 -6.78 -37.58 -13.30
C PHE A 515 -6.62 -36.69 -12.07
N ARG A 516 -5.94 -37.21 -11.04
CA ARG A 516 -5.65 -36.45 -9.82
C ARG A 516 -4.78 -35.23 -10.11
N ARG A 517 -3.75 -35.37 -10.95
CA ARG A 517 -2.86 -34.26 -11.31
C ARG A 517 -3.56 -33.19 -12.13
N SER A 518 -4.37 -33.56 -13.13
CA SER A 518 -5.16 -32.58 -13.88
C SER A 518 -6.15 -31.84 -12.98
N LEU A 519 -6.86 -32.56 -12.09
CA LEU A 519 -7.79 -31.96 -11.15
C LEU A 519 -7.08 -31.03 -10.15
N ALA A 520 -5.93 -31.45 -9.61
CA ALA A 520 -5.15 -30.64 -8.68
C ALA A 520 -4.65 -29.34 -9.32
N ARG A 521 -4.21 -29.38 -10.58
CA ARG A 521 -3.79 -28.18 -11.33
C ARG A 521 -4.95 -27.20 -11.53
N LEU A 522 -6.13 -27.70 -11.89
CA LEU A 522 -7.33 -26.85 -12.01
C LEU A 522 -7.71 -26.22 -10.66
N CYS A 523 -7.68 -26.99 -9.57
CA CYS A 523 -7.93 -26.46 -8.23
C CYS A 523 -6.86 -25.47 -7.77
N ALA A 524 -5.59 -25.68 -8.12
CA ALA A 524 -4.50 -24.76 -7.81
C ALA A 524 -4.69 -23.42 -8.52
N ARG A 525 -5.04 -23.45 -9.82
CA ARG A 525 -5.38 -22.25 -10.60
C ARG A 525 -6.55 -21.49 -9.99
N TYR A 526 -7.65 -22.18 -9.65
CA TYR A 526 -8.76 -21.59 -8.91
C TYR A 526 -8.29 -20.91 -7.61
N GLY A 527 -7.42 -21.57 -6.83
CA GLY A 527 -6.89 -21.01 -5.59
C GLY A 527 -6.08 -19.73 -5.81
N VAL A 528 -5.22 -19.71 -6.83
CA VAL A 528 -4.43 -18.52 -7.22
C VAL A 528 -5.35 -17.37 -7.63
N ASP A 529 -6.34 -17.64 -8.47
CA ASP A 529 -7.30 -16.61 -8.92
C ASP A 529 -8.10 -16.04 -7.74
N MET A 530 -8.51 -16.88 -6.78
CA MET A 530 -9.18 -16.43 -5.55
C MET A 530 -8.26 -15.60 -4.66
N ALA A 531 -6.98 -16.00 -4.51
CA ALA A 531 -6.01 -15.24 -3.72
C ALA A 531 -5.73 -13.87 -4.36
N ARG A 532 -5.62 -13.80 -5.69
CA ARG A 532 -5.47 -12.54 -6.42
C ARG A 532 -6.69 -11.64 -6.23
N ALA A 533 -7.90 -12.18 -6.35
CA ALA A 533 -9.13 -11.43 -6.12
C ALA A 533 -9.24 -10.89 -4.68
N ALA A 534 -8.75 -11.65 -3.69
CA ALA A 534 -8.70 -11.21 -2.29
C ALA A 534 -7.67 -10.09 -2.04
N GLN A 535 -6.50 -10.16 -2.67
CA GLN A 535 -5.43 -9.15 -2.53
C GLN A 535 -5.78 -7.82 -3.25
N GLN A 536 -6.48 -7.90 -4.37
CA GLN A 536 -6.68 -6.76 -5.28
C GLN A 536 -7.27 -5.50 -4.64
N PRO A 537 -8.37 -5.53 -3.84
CA PRO A 537 -8.98 -4.32 -3.32
C PRO A 537 -8.04 -3.50 -2.41
N LEU A 538 -7.25 -4.19 -1.57
CA LEU A 538 -6.33 -3.53 -0.64
C LEU A 538 -5.06 -3.06 -1.34
N LEU A 539 -4.44 -3.89 -2.19
CA LEU A 539 -3.19 -3.53 -2.86
C LEU A 539 -3.34 -2.42 -3.90
N LEU A 540 -4.46 -2.39 -4.65
CA LEU A 540 -4.75 -1.26 -5.54
C LEU A 540 -5.02 0.03 -4.75
N SER A 541 -5.67 -0.08 -3.59
CA SER A 541 -5.90 1.09 -2.72
C SER A 541 -4.59 1.65 -2.18
N ALA A 542 -3.68 0.78 -1.72
CA ALA A 542 -2.36 1.16 -1.25
C ALA A 542 -1.52 1.79 -2.37
N ALA A 543 -1.51 1.21 -3.57
CA ALA A 543 -0.80 1.80 -4.71
C ALA A 543 -1.35 3.19 -5.11
N ASN A 544 -2.67 3.38 -5.07
CA ASN A 544 -3.28 4.69 -5.32
C ASN A 544 -2.89 5.72 -4.24
N LEU A 545 -2.82 5.32 -2.96
CA LEU A 545 -2.36 6.19 -1.86
C LEU A 545 -0.87 6.55 -1.98
N ALA A 546 -0.02 5.58 -2.33
CA ALA A 546 1.40 5.82 -2.58
C ALA A 546 1.61 6.75 -3.78
N HIS A 547 0.83 6.56 -4.86
CA HIS A 547 0.85 7.45 -6.02
C HIS A 547 0.39 8.86 -5.67
N ALA A 548 -0.68 9.00 -4.85
CA ALA A 548 -1.16 10.28 -4.34
C ALA A 548 -0.06 11.05 -3.60
N GLU A 549 0.60 10.41 -2.64
CA GLU A 549 1.69 11.02 -1.88
C GLU A 549 2.85 11.47 -2.78
N GLY A 550 3.27 10.63 -3.73
CA GLY A 550 4.34 10.96 -4.69
C GLY A 550 3.99 12.15 -5.59
N VAL A 551 2.73 12.29 -6.02
CA VAL A 551 2.28 13.46 -6.79
C VAL A 551 2.21 14.71 -5.92
N VAL A 552 1.68 14.62 -4.69
CA VAL A 552 1.64 15.75 -3.75
C VAL A 552 3.04 16.28 -3.47
N GLY A 553 4.00 15.40 -3.17
CA GLY A 553 5.40 15.81 -2.95
C GLY A 553 6.01 16.54 -4.14
N ARG A 554 5.72 16.10 -5.38
CA ARG A 554 6.17 16.79 -6.59
C ARG A 554 5.57 18.19 -6.75
N VAL A 555 4.26 18.35 -6.51
CA VAL A 555 3.58 19.65 -6.59
C VAL A 555 4.13 20.60 -5.52
N VAL A 556 4.28 20.15 -4.28
CA VAL A 556 4.80 20.96 -3.17
C VAL A 556 6.24 21.39 -3.42
N LYS A 557 7.10 20.50 -3.93
CA LYS A 557 8.48 20.84 -4.30
C LYS A 557 8.52 21.91 -5.38
N HIS A 558 7.61 21.86 -6.37
CA HIS A 558 7.52 22.89 -7.41
C HIS A 558 7.07 24.25 -6.84
N VAL A 559 6.08 24.28 -5.95
CA VAL A 559 5.61 25.51 -5.28
C VAL A 559 6.69 26.16 -4.40
N ALA A 560 7.59 25.36 -3.82
CA ALA A 560 8.69 25.86 -2.98
C ALA A 560 9.81 26.59 -3.77
N GLN A 561 10.02 26.27 -5.04
CA GLN A 561 11.09 26.81 -5.89
C GLN A 561 11.17 28.35 -5.94
N PRO A 562 10.07 29.09 -6.21
CA PRO A 562 10.10 30.55 -6.28
C PRO A 562 10.53 31.22 -4.97
N PHE A 563 10.17 30.66 -3.81
CA PHE A 563 10.60 31.18 -2.50
C PHE A 563 12.12 31.09 -2.36
N GLY A 564 12.72 29.95 -2.73
CA GLY A 564 14.17 29.78 -2.73
C GLY A 564 14.90 30.78 -3.64
N GLN A 565 14.35 31.04 -4.83
CA GLN A 565 14.92 32.01 -5.78
C GLN A 565 14.90 33.44 -5.23
N ARG A 566 13.75 33.88 -4.67
CA ARG A 566 13.60 35.22 -4.08
C ARG A 566 14.52 35.41 -2.88
N ARG A 567 14.58 34.43 -1.97
CA ARG A 567 15.47 34.46 -0.80
C ARG A 567 16.92 34.60 -1.21
N ARG A 568 17.39 33.78 -2.16
CA ARG A 568 18.79 33.85 -2.66
C ARG A 568 19.09 35.20 -3.31
N ALA A 569 18.20 35.74 -4.13
CA ALA A 569 18.37 37.06 -4.72
C ALA A 569 18.45 38.17 -3.66
N ARG A 570 17.57 38.12 -2.65
CA ARG A 570 17.57 39.04 -1.51
C ARG A 570 18.86 38.95 -0.68
N TYR A 571 19.32 37.73 -0.39
CA TYR A 571 20.57 37.51 0.34
C TYR A 571 21.79 37.96 -0.45
N ALA A 572 21.84 37.71 -1.76
CA ALA A 572 22.92 38.16 -2.62
C ALA A 572 23.01 39.70 -2.66
N ALA A 573 21.87 40.39 -2.81
CA ALA A 573 21.82 41.85 -2.77
C ALA A 573 22.29 42.40 -1.42
N ALA A 574 21.76 41.88 -0.31
CA ALA A 574 22.16 42.30 1.04
C ALA A 574 23.64 42.02 1.31
N ARG A 575 24.17 40.87 0.85
CA ARG A 575 25.58 40.51 0.99
C ARG A 575 26.46 41.49 0.21
N ALA A 576 26.09 41.86 -1.02
CA ALA A 576 26.83 42.83 -1.82
C ALA A 576 26.89 44.22 -1.15
N ASP A 577 25.80 44.65 -0.50
CA ASP A 577 25.77 45.91 0.25
C ASP A 577 26.62 45.85 1.52
N ASN A 578 26.52 44.75 2.29
CA ASN A 578 27.28 44.56 3.53
C ASN A 578 28.78 44.41 3.28
N GLN A 579 29.19 43.72 2.21
CA GLN A 579 30.60 43.54 1.85
C GLN A 579 31.34 44.86 1.62
N ARG A 580 30.64 45.94 1.25
CA ARG A 580 31.25 47.28 1.10
C ARG A 580 31.74 47.87 2.43
N LEU A 581 31.21 47.39 3.56
CA LEU A 581 31.40 47.97 4.88
C LEU A 581 32.15 47.03 5.85
N LEU A 582 32.23 45.74 5.53
CA LEU A 582 32.98 44.75 6.29
C LEU A 582 34.47 44.73 5.89
N HIS A 583 35.33 44.22 6.77
CA HIS A 583 36.73 43.96 6.45
C HIS A 583 36.84 42.86 5.38
N ALA A 584 37.31 43.23 4.18
CA ALA A 584 37.43 42.33 3.03
C ALA A 584 38.45 41.20 3.27
N VAL A 585 38.13 39.99 2.81
CA VAL A 585 39.08 38.87 2.70
C VAL A 585 39.81 39.00 1.37
N LYS A 586 41.13 39.17 1.38
CA LYS A 586 41.98 39.38 0.21
C LYS A 586 42.97 38.21 0.04
N GLU A 587 43.63 38.16 -1.11
CA GLU A 587 44.76 37.24 -1.38
C GLU A 587 44.47 35.76 -1.06
N VAL A 588 43.33 35.23 -1.54
CA VAL A 588 43.01 33.79 -1.38
C VAL A 588 43.86 32.96 -2.35
N LEU A 589 44.86 32.24 -1.82
CA LEU A 589 45.80 31.43 -2.59
C LEU A 589 45.70 29.95 -2.21
N VAL A 590 45.84 29.07 -3.20
CA VAL A 590 45.92 27.62 -3.02
C VAL A 590 47.33 27.16 -3.39
N THR A 591 48.02 26.56 -2.42
CA THR A 591 49.42 26.15 -2.53
C THR A 591 49.61 24.72 -2.04
N ALA A 592 50.66 24.05 -2.53
CA ALA A 592 51.02 22.71 -2.07
C ALA A 592 51.37 22.70 -0.57
N PRO A 593 51.03 21.64 0.17
CA PRO A 593 51.33 21.56 1.60
C PRO A 593 52.85 21.55 1.83
N PRO A 594 53.38 22.41 2.72
CA PRO A 594 54.79 22.41 3.02
C PRO A 594 55.17 21.14 3.80
N SER A 595 56.26 20.48 3.42
CA SER A 595 56.75 19.32 4.17
C SER A 595 57.19 19.75 5.59
N GLU A 596 56.62 19.12 6.61
CA GLU A 596 57.03 19.28 8.00
C GLU A 596 58.37 18.56 8.31
N LEU A 597 58.79 17.65 7.43
CA LEU A 597 60.04 16.92 7.57
C LEU A 597 61.22 17.83 7.24
N LEU A 598 62.09 18.02 8.23
CA LEU A 598 63.32 18.77 8.08
C LEU A 598 64.43 17.86 7.52
N SER A 599 65.23 18.38 6.57
CA SER A 599 66.45 17.69 6.16
C SER A 599 67.44 17.59 7.32
N ALA A 600 68.25 16.53 7.34
CA ALA A 600 69.25 16.34 8.39
C ALA A 600 70.21 17.54 8.46
N GLY A 601 70.13 18.30 9.56
CA GLY A 601 70.94 19.51 9.80
C GLY A 601 70.22 20.86 9.67
N ALA A 602 68.92 20.89 9.31
CA ALA A 602 68.14 22.13 9.28
C ALA A 602 67.76 22.63 10.70
N ASP A 603 67.99 23.92 10.99
CA ASP A 603 67.65 24.52 12.29
C ASP A 603 66.16 24.88 12.38
N LEU A 604 65.44 24.20 13.27
CA LEU A 604 64.04 24.46 13.58
C LEU A 604 63.78 25.93 13.97
N ARG A 605 64.71 26.58 14.67
CA ARG A 605 64.55 27.99 15.10
C ARG A 605 64.77 28.98 13.95
N ALA A 606 65.66 28.68 13.01
CA ALA A 606 65.86 29.48 11.80
C ALA A 606 64.63 29.43 10.88
N VAL A 607 64.02 28.25 10.72
CA VAL A 607 62.79 28.06 9.92
C VAL A 607 61.57 28.74 10.58
N LEU A 608 61.51 28.79 11.92
CA LEU A 608 60.38 29.39 12.66
C LEU A 608 60.45 30.92 12.79
N ARG A 609 61.66 31.51 12.85
CA ARG A 609 61.89 32.96 13.09
C ARG A 609 61.91 33.80 11.82
N ASP A 610 62.12 33.20 10.65
CA ASP A 610 62.27 33.96 9.42
C ASP A 610 60.89 34.26 8.79
N GLU A 611 60.29 35.38 9.21
CA GLU A 611 59.06 35.95 8.62
C GLU A 611 59.19 36.16 7.10
N SER A 612 60.42 36.38 6.61
CA SER A 612 60.71 36.51 5.17
C SER A 612 60.60 35.17 4.43
N VAL A 613 60.90 34.05 5.09
CA VAL A 613 60.77 32.68 4.56
C VAL A 613 59.32 32.19 4.61
N LYS A 614 58.49 32.67 5.56
CA LYS A 614 57.04 32.39 5.57
C LYS A 614 56.31 33.05 4.39
N ARG A 615 56.68 34.29 4.04
CA ARG A 615 56.20 34.95 2.80
C ARG A 615 56.83 34.35 1.54
N ALA A 616 58.09 33.90 1.57
CA ALA A 616 58.72 33.22 0.44
C ALA A 616 58.22 31.79 0.20
N ARG A 617 57.75 31.06 1.23
CA ARG A 617 57.04 29.77 1.10
C ARG A 617 55.59 29.94 0.66
N ALA A 618 54.93 31.04 1.01
CA ALA A 618 53.65 31.41 0.39
C ALA A 618 53.81 31.75 -1.12
N ALA A 619 55.03 32.09 -1.56
CA ALA A 619 55.40 32.31 -2.95
C ALA A 619 55.88 31.04 -3.69
N THR A 620 55.48 29.85 -3.21
CA THR A 620 55.59 28.62 -4.02
C THR A 620 54.54 28.68 -5.14
N GLU A 621 54.84 28.10 -6.31
CA GLU A 621 54.00 28.20 -7.52
C GLU A 621 52.52 27.85 -7.23
N MET A 622 51.58 28.72 -7.64
CA MET A 622 50.14 28.48 -7.44
C MET A 622 49.72 27.15 -8.09
N VAL A 623 48.89 26.40 -7.38
CA VAL A 623 48.43 25.09 -7.84
C VAL A 623 47.48 25.27 -9.04
N LYS A 624 47.88 24.74 -10.21
CA LYS A 624 47.04 24.71 -11.43
C LYS A 624 46.07 23.53 -11.45
N VAL A 625 46.40 22.46 -10.72
CA VAL A 625 45.68 21.20 -10.67
C VAL A 625 45.61 20.71 -9.23
N TRP A 626 44.40 20.46 -8.72
CA TRP A 626 44.18 19.87 -7.42
C TRP A 626 43.58 18.45 -7.59
N PRO A 627 44.34 17.38 -7.34
CA PRO A 627 43.83 16.01 -7.45
C PRO A 627 42.82 15.67 -6.35
N LEU A 628 41.75 14.93 -6.67
CA LEU A 628 40.85 14.38 -5.65
C LEU A 628 41.61 13.46 -4.69
N GLY A 629 41.29 13.52 -3.39
CA GLY A 629 41.97 12.72 -2.36
C GLY A 629 43.34 13.27 -1.93
N SER A 630 43.63 14.54 -2.18
CA SER A 630 44.89 15.20 -1.76
C SER A 630 44.65 16.39 -0.83
N HIS A 631 45.70 16.76 -0.08
CA HIS A 631 45.72 17.96 0.77
C HIS A 631 46.31 19.15 0.02
N GLN A 632 45.74 20.34 0.25
CA GLN A 632 46.31 21.62 -0.20
C GLN A 632 46.18 22.66 0.91
N VAL A 633 47.02 23.69 0.89
CA VAL A 633 46.96 24.81 1.83
C VAL A 633 46.26 25.99 1.20
N VAL A 634 45.20 26.45 1.87
CA VAL A 634 44.48 27.68 1.53
C VAL A 634 44.97 28.78 2.47
N SER A 635 45.62 29.80 1.92
CA SER A 635 46.00 31.01 2.63
C SER A 635 45.11 32.18 2.22
N TYR A 636 44.77 33.05 3.16
CA TYR A 636 43.93 34.23 2.95
C TYR A 636 44.39 35.38 3.84
N ASP A 637 44.19 36.63 3.43
CA ASP A 637 44.45 37.81 4.27
C ASP A 637 43.12 38.43 4.73
N TRP A 638 42.88 38.41 6.03
CA TRP A 638 41.66 38.98 6.63
C TRP A 638 41.99 39.85 7.84
N THR A 639 41.99 41.16 7.64
CA THR A 639 42.44 42.14 8.64
C THR A 639 41.31 42.54 9.59
N THR A 640 41.01 41.71 10.59
CA THR A 640 40.06 42.04 11.68
C THR A 640 40.78 42.48 12.95
N PRO A 641 40.14 43.29 13.82
CA PRO A 641 40.74 43.72 15.09
C PRO A 641 41.20 42.56 15.99
N ALA A 642 40.52 41.41 15.93
CA ALA A 642 40.88 40.22 16.68
C ALA A 642 42.16 39.55 16.13
N VAL A 643 42.33 39.50 14.80
CA VAL A 643 43.56 38.98 14.16
C VAL A 643 44.75 39.87 14.47
N ASP A 644 44.59 41.20 14.42
CA ASP A 644 45.68 42.13 14.74
C ASP A 644 46.12 42.00 16.20
N LYS A 645 45.17 41.82 17.13
CA LYS A 645 45.46 41.49 18.54
C LYS A 645 46.17 40.14 18.69
N LEU A 646 45.79 39.12 17.92
CA LEU A 646 46.49 37.83 17.92
C LEU A 646 47.94 37.97 17.41
N ARG A 647 48.18 38.74 16.34
CA ARG A 647 49.52 39.03 15.80
C ARG A 647 50.38 39.78 16.84
N LEU A 648 49.81 40.78 17.52
CA LEU A 648 50.49 41.53 18.58
C LEU A 648 50.87 40.66 19.79
N LEU A 649 49.99 39.74 20.21
CA LEU A 649 50.28 38.79 21.29
C LEU A 649 51.39 37.79 20.93
N ASN A 650 51.54 37.45 19.65
CA ASN A 650 52.62 36.58 19.18
C ASN A 650 53.99 37.28 19.17
N LEU A 651 54.02 38.61 19.06
CA LEU A 651 55.25 39.42 19.08
C LEU A 651 55.79 39.66 20.50
N THR A 652 54.99 39.43 21.55
CA THR A 652 55.44 39.52 22.95
C THR A 652 56.19 38.25 23.37
N ASP A 653 57.52 38.29 23.28
CA ASP A 653 58.49 37.20 23.44
C ASP A 653 58.63 36.69 24.91
N ARG A 654 57.55 36.19 25.51
CA ARG A 654 57.56 35.60 26.88
C ARG A 654 56.96 34.19 26.90
N SER A 655 57.45 33.37 27.82
CA SER A 655 56.92 32.04 28.12
C SER A 655 55.40 32.07 28.33
N LEU A 656 54.67 31.20 27.62
CA LEU A 656 53.20 31.08 27.65
C LEU A 656 52.67 30.91 29.08
N THR A 657 51.94 31.91 29.58
CA THR A 657 51.15 31.77 30.83
C THR A 657 49.75 31.23 30.54
N ALA A 658 49.07 30.65 31.54
CA ALA A 658 47.71 30.16 31.39
C ALA A 658 46.72 31.28 30.99
N GLU A 659 46.91 32.49 31.52
CA GLU A 659 46.12 33.67 31.17
C GLU A 659 46.30 34.07 29.70
N GLN A 660 47.55 34.08 29.20
CA GLN A 660 47.83 34.37 27.79
C GLN A 660 47.29 33.28 26.87
N ALA A 661 47.34 32.00 27.27
CA ALA A 661 46.75 30.90 26.53
C ALA A 661 45.21 31.03 26.45
N ALA A 662 44.56 31.39 27.56
CA ALA A 662 43.12 31.64 27.61
C ALA A 662 42.71 32.87 26.77
N GLN A 663 43.48 33.96 26.84
CA GLN A 663 43.26 35.16 26.03
C GLN A 663 43.44 34.86 24.52
N ARG A 664 44.47 34.09 24.14
CA ARG A 664 44.67 33.64 22.76
C ARG A 664 43.51 32.76 22.30
N ALA A 665 43.07 31.80 23.11
CA ALA A 665 41.92 30.94 22.79
C ALA A 665 40.61 31.73 22.64
N ALA A 666 40.38 32.75 23.49
CA ALA A 666 39.22 33.63 23.39
C ALA A 666 39.23 34.44 22.08
N LEU A 667 40.35 35.06 21.73
CA LEU A 667 40.49 35.81 20.47
C LEU A 667 40.31 34.91 19.24
N ARG A 668 40.81 33.67 19.27
CA ARG A 668 40.59 32.69 18.18
C ARG A 668 39.12 32.34 17.95
N ARG A 669 38.28 32.50 18.99
CA ARG A 669 36.83 32.24 18.94
C ARG A 669 36.00 33.48 18.58
N MET A 670 36.58 34.68 18.48
CA MET A 670 35.84 35.90 18.13
C MET A 670 35.41 35.97 16.66
N GLY A 671 35.95 35.10 15.81
CA GLY A 671 35.52 34.96 14.42
C GLY A 671 35.88 33.58 13.87
N ARG A 672 35.35 33.25 12.70
CA ARG A 672 35.69 32.03 11.96
C ARG A 672 35.69 32.26 10.47
N ALA A 673 36.43 31.44 9.74
CA ALA A 673 36.39 31.37 8.28
C ALA A 673 35.77 30.04 7.82
N GLU A 674 34.99 30.09 6.75
CA GLU A 674 34.42 28.93 6.06
C GLU A 674 35.10 28.81 4.69
N ILE A 675 35.55 27.61 4.33
CA ILE A 675 36.25 27.32 3.08
C ILE A 675 35.40 26.35 2.27
N SER A 676 34.94 26.80 1.11
CA SER A 676 34.08 26.03 0.21
C SER A 676 34.67 25.93 -1.19
N LEU A 677 34.29 24.87 -1.91
CA LEU A 677 34.74 24.60 -3.27
C LEU A 677 33.58 24.78 -4.26
N TRP A 678 33.83 25.52 -5.34
CA TRP A 678 32.86 25.87 -6.37
C TRP A 678 33.35 25.44 -7.74
N ARG A 679 32.47 24.83 -8.55
CA ARG A 679 32.74 24.34 -9.90
C ARG A 679 32.13 25.23 -10.95
N ARG A 680 32.84 25.42 -12.06
CA ARG A 680 32.30 26.06 -13.26
C ARG A 680 31.44 25.09 -14.06
N ARG A 681 30.19 25.46 -14.36
CA ARG A 681 29.32 24.64 -15.23
C ARG A 681 29.58 24.93 -16.70
N THR A 682 29.64 23.88 -17.52
CA THR A 682 29.69 24.01 -18.97
C THR A 682 28.36 24.54 -19.52
N PRO A 683 28.36 25.19 -20.70
CA PRO A 683 27.11 25.62 -21.34
C PRO A 683 26.16 24.46 -21.64
N GLU A 684 26.68 23.26 -21.96
CA GLU A 684 25.87 22.06 -22.21
C GLU A 684 25.15 21.58 -20.95
N GLU A 685 25.84 21.51 -19.80
CA GLU A 685 25.23 21.14 -18.52
C GLU A 685 24.12 22.12 -18.11
N ARG A 686 24.33 23.43 -18.34
CA ARG A 686 23.30 24.45 -18.08
C ARG A 686 22.07 24.27 -18.98
N GLN A 687 22.28 24.03 -20.29
CA GLN A 687 21.17 23.77 -21.20
C GLN A 687 20.40 22.50 -20.83
N ARG A 688 21.09 21.42 -20.43
CA ARG A 688 20.45 20.19 -19.97
C ARG A 688 19.65 20.42 -18.69
N ALA A 689 20.21 21.10 -17.69
CA ALA A 689 19.53 21.42 -16.43
C ALA A 689 18.29 22.29 -16.65
N LYS A 690 18.38 23.29 -17.54
CA LYS A 690 17.23 24.12 -17.93
C LYS A 690 16.16 23.30 -18.64
N ALA A 691 16.54 22.39 -19.53
CA ALA A 691 15.60 21.53 -20.25
C ALA A 691 14.89 20.54 -19.31
N THR A 692 15.58 19.93 -18.35
CA THR A 692 14.97 19.04 -17.36
C THR A 692 14.02 19.79 -16.45
N ALA A 693 14.42 20.95 -15.92
CA ALA A 693 13.55 21.77 -15.07
C ALA A 693 12.30 22.27 -15.82
N ALA A 694 12.44 22.68 -17.09
CA ALA A 694 11.32 23.11 -17.92
C ALA A 694 10.34 21.96 -18.22
N ARG A 695 10.86 20.76 -18.48
CA ARG A 695 10.03 19.56 -18.68
C ARG A 695 9.26 19.21 -17.42
N GLU A 696 9.91 19.15 -16.26
CA GLU A 696 9.26 18.86 -14.98
C GLU A 696 8.18 19.91 -14.64
N ALA A 697 8.46 21.20 -14.87
CA ALA A 697 7.48 22.26 -14.66
C ALA A 697 6.25 22.12 -15.57
N ALA A 698 6.45 21.74 -16.84
CA ALA A 698 5.35 21.48 -17.77
C ALA A 698 4.50 20.27 -17.34
N GLU A 699 5.13 19.18 -16.89
CA GLU A 699 4.44 17.98 -16.39
C GLU A 699 3.63 18.28 -15.11
N VAL A 700 4.21 18.99 -14.14
CA VAL A 700 3.51 19.39 -12.91
C VAL A 700 2.35 20.33 -13.21
N LYS A 701 2.55 21.31 -14.10
CA LYS A 701 1.48 22.22 -14.50
C LYS A 701 0.32 21.47 -15.17
N ALA A 702 0.60 20.53 -16.07
CA ALA A 702 -0.42 19.70 -16.69
C ALA A 702 -1.20 18.86 -15.66
N LEU A 703 -0.52 18.31 -14.64
CA LEU A 703 -1.17 17.59 -13.54
C LEU A 703 -2.10 18.49 -12.72
N VAL A 704 -1.63 19.67 -12.33
CA VAL A 704 -2.43 20.66 -11.56
C VAL A 704 -3.61 21.18 -12.36
N ASP A 705 -3.46 21.38 -13.68
CA ASP A 705 -4.54 21.83 -14.54
C ASP A 705 -5.60 20.74 -14.78
N SER A 706 -5.19 19.47 -14.82
CA SER A 706 -6.11 18.33 -14.97
C SER A 706 -6.86 17.95 -13.70
N THR A 707 -6.32 18.24 -12.50
CA THR A 707 -6.87 17.78 -11.22
C THR A 707 -7.13 18.95 -10.25
N PRO A 708 -8.38 19.32 -9.97
CA PRO A 708 -8.71 20.51 -9.17
C PRO A 708 -8.20 20.46 -7.73
N SER A 709 -8.23 19.30 -7.08
CA SER A 709 -7.73 19.15 -5.70
C SER A 709 -6.22 19.44 -5.58
N LEU A 710 -5.42 19.18 -6.62
CA LEU A 710 -3.99 19.53 -6.63
C LEU A 710 -3.77 21.04 -6.72
N ARG A 711 -4.69 21.78 -7.34
CA ARG A 711 -4.65 23.26 -7.36
C ARG A 711 -4.90 23.84 -5.96
N GLU A 712 -5.85 23.29 -5.22
CA GLU A 712 -6.09 23.65 -3.82
C GLU A 712 -4.86 23.35 -2.96
N ILE A 713 -4.25 22.17 -3.11
CA ILE A 713 -3.00 21.81 -2.42
C ILE A 713 -1.86 22.78 -2.78
N SER A 714 -1.73 23.16 -4.05
CA SER A 714 -0.70 24.13 -4.46
C SER A 714 -0.90 25.50 -3.80
N THR A 715 -2.15 25.95 -3.70
CA THR A 715 -2.52 27.23 -3.08
C THR A 715 -2.31 27.19 -1.56
N TYR A 716 -2.64 26.05 -0.94
CA TYR A 716 -2.35 25.79 0.47
C TYR A 716 -0.85 25.82 0.74
N ALA A 717 -0.05 25.11 -0.04
CA ALA A 717 1.41 25.07 0.12
C ALA A 717 2.03 26.47 -0.03
N GLU A 718 1.58 27.26 -1.01
CA GLU A 718 2.03 28.64 -1.19
C GLU A 718 1.68 29.51 0.02
N THR A 719 0.45 29.38 0.54
CA THR A 719 0.00 30.11 1.73
C THR A 719 0.81 29.73 2.97
N LEU A 720 1.05 28.43 3.17
CA LEU A 720 1.82 27.92 4.30
C LEU A 720 3.29 28.37 4.23
N TYR A 721 3.94 28.26 3.07
CA TYR A 721 5.30 28.77 2.91
C TYR A 721 5.37 30.29 3.13
N THR A 722 4.37 31.04 2.69
CA THR A 722 4.27 32.48 2.96
C THR A 722 4.18 32.77 4.47
N GLN A 723 3.41 31.98 5.23
CA GLN A 723 3.32 32.10 6.69
C GLN A 723 4.62 31.70 7.40
N LEU A 724 5.23 30.58 7.00
CA LEU A 724 6.46 30.07 7.61
C LEU A 724 7.66 30.99 7.35
N THR A 725 7.82 31.45 6.10
CA THR A 725 8.94 32.32 5.68
C THR A 725 8.69 33.80 5.98
N ARG A 726 7.43 34.20 6.19
CA ARG A 726 6.99 35.60 6.35
C ARG A 726 7.38 36.51 5.19
N GLU A 727 7.58 35.96 3.99
CA GLU A 727 7.77 36.77 2.78
C GLU A 727 6.47 37.53 2.47
N ARG A 728 6.50 38.86 2.45
CA ARG A 728 5.38 39.64 1.90
C ARG A 728 5.48 39.63 0.37
N CYS A 729 4.50 39.05 -0.31
CA CYS A 729 4.34 39.19 -1.76
C CYS A 729 4.22 40.68 -2.11
N VAL A 730 5.29 41.27 -2.63
CA VAL A 730 5.22 42.58 -3.29
C VAL A 730 4.38 42.37 -4.55
N SER A 731 3.32 43.16 -4.71
CA SER A 731 2.36 43.06 -5.80
C SER A 731 3.05 43.08 -7.18
N ALA A 732 2.46 42.32 -8.10
CA ALA A 732 2.84 42.15 -9.50
C ALA A 732 3.28 43.46 -10.19
N GLY A 733 4.57 43.62 -10.40
CA GLY A 733 5.17 44.77 -11.10
C GLY A 733 6.60 44.57 -11.57
N ALA A 734 7.36 43.67 -10.93
CA ALA A 734 8.62 43.18 -11.45
C ALA A 734 8.48 41.67 -11.65
N ALA A 735 8.24 41.23 -12.89
CA ALA A 735 8.57 39.86 -13.25
C ALA A 735 10.03 39.61 -12.82
N PRO A 736 10.37 38.50 -12.14
CA PRO A 736 11.76 38.18 -11.91
C PRO A 736 12.42 38.15 -13.29
N SER A 737 13.29 39.13 -13.55
CA SER A 737 14.23 39.08 -14.67
C SER A 737 14.82 37.68 -14.68
N GLU A 738 14.82 36.98 -15.82
CA GLU A 738 15.44 35.66 -15.96
C GLU A 738 16.78 35.67 -15.23
N VAL A 739 16.83 35.07 -14.03
CA VAL A 739 18.05 35.05 -13.23
C VAL A 739 19.00 34.16 -14.01
N GLU A 740 20.04 34.75 -14.61
CA GLU A 740 21.07 33.98 -15.30
C GLU A 740 21.57 32.89 -14.34
N GLU A 741 21.52 31.63 -14.80
CA GLU A 741 22.01 30.52 -13.98
C GLU A 741 23.48 30.79 -13.62
N PRO A 742 23.86 30.66 -12.34
CA PRO A 742 25.19 31.03 -11.90
C PRO A 742 26.24 30.17 -12.62
N GLU A 743 27.24 30.83 -13.20
CA GLU A 743 28.36 30.18 -13.89
C GLU A 743 29.13 29.22 -12.95
N TRP A 744 29.15 29.54 -11.66
CA TRP A 744 29.80 28.77 -10.60
C TRP A 744 28.77 28.16 -9.66
N VAL A 745 28.88 26.86 -9.39
CA VAL A 745 27.97 26.11 -8.52
C VAL A 745 28.75 25.50 -7.36
N PHE A 746 28.19 25.62 -6.16
CA PHE A 746 28.73 25.00 -4.96
C PHE A 746 28.83 23.48 -5.12
N VAL A 747 29.93 22.89 -4.67
CA VAL A 747 30.16 21.45 -4.74
C VAL A 747 30.33 20.85 -3.34
N VAL A 748 31.30 21.33 -2.56
CA VAL A 748 31.58 20.76 -1.23
C VAL A 748 32.08 21.82 -0.25
N MET A 749 31.71 21.67 1.01
CA MET A 749 32.31 22.41 2.12
C MET A 749 33.58 21.69 2.56
N LEU A 750 34.73 22.36 2.48
CA LEU A 750 36.02 21.78 2.88
C LEU A 750 36.26 21.95 4.38
N ASN A 751 35.90 23.13 4.91
CA ASN A 751 35.96 23.41 6.34
C ASN A 751 34.93 24.49 6.71
N ASP A 752 34.07 24.21 7.68
CA ASP A 752 32.96 25.07 8.13
C ASP A 752 33.32 25.91 9.36
N SER A 753 34.49 25.71 9.98
CA SER A 753 34.84 26.34 11.25
C SER A 753 36.35 26.51 11.43
N VAL A 754 36.98 27.30 10.56
CA VAL A 754 38.40 27.67 10.71
C VAL A 754 38.51 28.78 11.75
N PRO A 755 39.12 28.55 12.94
CA PRO A 755 39.30 29.60 13.93
C PRO A 755 40.30 30.66 13.43
N LEU A 756 40.20 31.89 13.95
CA LEU A 756 41.17 32.93 13.61
C LEU A 756 42.60 32.47 13.95
N SER A 757 43.54 32.68 13.04
CA SER A 757 44.94 32.33 13.22
C SER A 757 45.85 33.49 12.79
N GLU A 758 47.06 33.54 13.34
CA GLU A 758 48.05 34.58 13.01
C GLU A 758 48.62 34.38 11.60
N THR A 759 48.72 33.10 11.17
CA THR A 759 49.25 32.69 9.87
C THR A 759 48.22 32.75 8.76
N GLN A 760 46.92 32.75 9.09
CA GLN A 760 45.79 32.80 8.16
C GLN A 760 45.91 31.81 6.99
N SER A 761 46.37 30.60 7.34
CA SER A 761 46.58 29.49 6.41
C SER A 761 46.02 28.21 7.03
N MET A 762 45.30 27.41 6.24
CA MET A 762 44.74 26.13 6.67
C MET A 762 44.99 25.07 5.60
N GLU A 763 45.55 23.94 6.00
CA GLU A 763 45.58 22.73 5.17
C GLU A 763 44.17 22.15 5.11
N VAL A 764 43.66 21.82 3.92
CA VAL A 764 42.32 21.28 3.69
C VAL A 764 42.41 20.03 2.81
N PHE A 765 41.57 19.04 3.11
CA PHE A 765 41.49 17.79 2.35
C PHE A 765 40.33 17.86 1.35
N LEU A 766 40.60 17.52 0.08
CA LEU A 766 39.57 17.41 -0.95
C LEU A 766 39.07 15.95 -1.05
N PRO A 767 37.84 15.63 -0.63
CA PRO A 767 37.31 14.27 -0.72
C PRO A 767 37.00 13.85 -2.16
N TYR A 768 36.85 12.53 -2.38
CA TYR A 768 36.43 11.97 -3.67
C TYR A 768 34.92 12.10 -3.92
N THR A 769 34.14 12.07 -2.84
CA THR A 769 32.68 12.18 -2.89
C THR A 769 32.22 13.41 -2.11
N ASP A 770 31.05 13.92 -2.48
CA ASP A 770 30.35 14.90 -1.67
C ASP A 770 29.71 14.25 -0.42
N ALA A 771 28.94 15.04 0.33
CA ALA A 771 28.22 14.58 1.52
C ALA A 771 27.05 13.64 1.22
N ALA A 772 26.55 13.63 -0.03
CA ALA A 772 25.50 12.72 -0.49
C ALA A 772 26.07 11.36 -0.95
N GLY A 773 27.39 11.24 -1.06
CA GLY A 773 28.09 10.04 -1.54
C GLY A 773 28.30 10.03 -3.05
N GLU A 774 27.94 11.11 -3.75
CA GLU A 774 28.13 11.26 -5.19
C GLU A 774 29.57 11.65 -5.50
N GLN A 775 30.13 11.13 -6.58
CA GLN A 775 31.50 11.44 -6.98
C GLN A 775 31.63 12.89 -7.46
N LEU A 776 32.71 13.56 -7.05
CA LEU A 776 32.97 14.92 -7.48
C LEU A 776 33.33 14.95 -8.98
N PRO A 777 32.65 15.75 -9.80
CA PRO A 777 32.86 15.76 -11.25
C PRO A 777 34.16 16.46 -11.64
N ASN A 778 34.80 16.02 -12.72
CA ASN A 778 35.99 16.69 -13.26
C ASN A 778 35.64 18.10 -13.80
N GLY A 779 36.59 19.05 -13.74
CA GLY A 779 36.42 20.37 -14.35
C GLY A 779 37.22 21.50 -13.70
N GLU A 780 36.83 22.75 -14.00
CA GLU A 780 37.39 23.95 -13.39
C GLU A 780 36.71 24.28 -12.07
N TYR A 781 37.51 24.54 -11.05
CA TYR A 781 37.10 24.85 -9.68
C TYR A 781 37.78 26.10 -9.15
N ARG A 782 37.16 26.70 -8.12
CA ARG A 782 37.75 27.77 -7.32
C ARG A 782 37.39 27.60 -5.84
N VAL A 783 38.24 28.12 -4.97
CA VAL A 783 37.98 28.18 -3.52
C VAL A 783 37.32 29.51 -3.18
N VAL A 784 36.29 29.47 -2.34
CA VAL A 784 35.63 30.63 -1.77
C VAL A 784 35.80 30.58 -0.25
N VAL A 785 36.39 31.64 0.31
CA VAL A 785 36.60 31.82 1.75
C VAL A 785 35.62 32.87 2.28
N ARG A 786 34.80 32.50 3.26
CA ARG A 786 33.85 33.41 3.93
C ARG A 786 34.32 33.70 5.36
N GLY A 787 34.61 34.95 5.68
CA GLY A 787 34.92 35.41 7.03
C GLY A 787 33.67 35.87 7.79
N GLN A 788 33.44 35.30 8.98
CA GLN A 788 32.38 35.66 9.92
C GLN A 788 32.99 36.20 11.22
N ASP A 789 32.75 37.48 11.50
CA ASP A 789 33.14 38.13 12.75
C ASP A 789 31.96 38.08 13.72
N LEU A 790 32.10 37.36 14.84
CA LEU A 790 31.01 37.14 15.79
C LEU A 790 30.67 38.39 16.60
N GLU A 791 31.57 39.38 16.66
CA GLU A 791 31.27 40.67 17.29
C GLU A 791 30.27 41.47 16.45
N MET A 792 30.42 41.43 15.13
CA MET A 792 29.58 42.16 14.17
C MET A 792 28.37 41.36 13.69
N ASN A 793 28.45 40.03 13.72
CA ASN A 793 27.40 39.11 13.30
C ASN A 793 27.20 37.98 14.36
N PRO A 794 26.69 38.31 15.57
CA PRO A 794 26.52 37.34 16.64
C PRO A 794 25.48 36.25 16.32
N ALA A 795 24.53 36.55 15.42
CA ALA A 795 23.53 35.59 14.95
C ALA A 795 24.03 34.70 13.81
N GLU A 796 25.23 34.94 13.27
CA GLU A 796 25.82 34.20 12.14
C GLU A 796 24.91 34.20 10.90
N HIS A 797 24.33 35.36 10.55
CA HIS A 797 23.46 35.51 9.40
C HIS A 797 24.24 35.41 8.06
N PRO A 798 23.78 34.63 7.06
CA PRO A 798 24.54 34.33 5.83
C PRO A 798 24.72 35.51 4.85
N ALA A 799 24.04 36.62 5.09
CA ALA A 799 24.20 37.88 4.35
C ALA A 799 25.21 38.86 4.99
N LEU A 800 25.66 38.63 6.22
CA LEU A 800 26.70 39.44 6.89
C LEU A 800 28.02 38.66 6.94
N VAL A 801 28.62 38.49 5.77
CA VAL A 801 29.87 37.74 5.59
C VAL A 801 30.80 38.50 4.64
N SER A 802 32.10 38.48 4.92
CA SER A 802 33.13 38.93 3.99
C SER A 802 33.58 37.76 3.13
N GLU A 803 33.59 37.91 1.80
CA GLU A 803 33.97 36.84 0.89
C GLU A 803 35.25 37.18 0.12
N GLY A 804 36.11 36.18 -0.07
CA GLY A 804 37.27 36.20 -0.94
C GLY A 804 37.28 34.96 -1.84
N VAL A 805 37.79 35.09 -3.07
CA VAL A 805 37.82 34.01 -4.06
C VAL A 805 39.23 33.77 -4.58
N SER A 806 39.59 32.51 -4.83
CA SER A 806 40.86 32.13 -5.43
C SER A 806 40.84 32.25 -6.97
N ALA A 807 42.02 32.16 -7.58
CA ALA A 807 42.12 31.83 -9.00
C ALA A 807 41.54 30.43 -9.30
N ALA A 808 41.11 30.21 -10.55
CA ALA A 808 40.57 28.92 -10.98
C ALA A 808 41.69 27.88 -11.22
N PHE A 809 41.41 26.63 -10.89
CA PHE A 809 42.30 25.47 -11.07
C PHE A 809 41.48 24.26 -11.54
N SER A 810 42.14 23.23 -12.08
CA SER A 810 41.47 22.00 -12.53
C SER A 810 41.42 20.94 -11.43
N VAL A 811 40.32 20.21 -11.31
CA VAL A 811 40.18 19.04 -10.42
C VAL A 811 39.83 17.81 -11.24
N PHE A 812 40.47 16.68 -10.93
CA PHE A 812 40.15 15.38 -11.49
C PHE A 812 40.51 14.24 -10.52
N ASP A 813 39.97 13.05 -10.76
CA ASP A 813 40.38 11.81 -10.09
C ASP A 813 41.67 11.23 -10.71
N PRO A 814 42.82 11.27 -10.01
CA PRO A 814 44.07 10.74 -10.55
C PRO A 814 44.21 9.22 -10.41
N LEU A 815 43.37 8.54 -9.62
CA LEU A 815 43.55 7.11 -9.30
C LEU A 815 43.63 6.21 -10.55
N PRO A 816 42.77 6.34 -11.58
CA PRO A 816 42.87 5.52 -12.79
C PRO A 816 44.20 5.72 -13.54
N GLN A 817 44.70 6.96 -13.56
CA GLN A 817 45.96 7.29 -14.24
C GLN A 817 47.18 6.77 -13.46
N LEU A 818 47.19 6.95 -12.14
CA LEU A 818 48.27 6.48 -11.27
C LEU A 818 48.32 4.95 -11.22
N TYR A 819 47.17 4.28 -11.19
CA TYR A 819 47.11 2.82 -11.26
C TYR A 819 47.68 2.28 -12.57
N ALA A 820 47.32 2.89 -13.71
CA ALA A 820 47.87 2.51 -15.02
C ALA A 820 49.39 2.73 -15.09
N GLN A 821 49.90 3.81 -14.50
CA GLN A 821 51.33 4.11 -14.43
C GLN A 821 52.10 3.11 -13.56
N PHE A 822 51.54 2.72 -12.41
CA PHE A 822 52.18 1.76 -11.51
C PHE A 822 52.22 0.34 -12.09
N THR A 823 51.14 -0.09 -12.75
CA THR A 823 51.01 -1.44 -13.32
C THR A 823 51.60 -1.58 -14.73
N GLY A 824 51.95 -0.49 -15.38
CA GLY A 824 52.47 -0.48 -16.76
C GLY A 824 51.41 -0.78 -17.84
N ALA A 825 50.11 -0.68 -17.50
CA ALA A 825 49.02 -0.91 -18.44
C ALA A 825 48.93 0.25 -19.46
N THR A 826 49.17 -0.02 -20.74
CA THR A 826 49.02 0.98 -21.82
C THR A 826 47.55 1.37 -22.01
N GLN A 827 47.23 2.65 -21.78
CA GLN A 827 45.94 3.24 -22.19
C GLN A 827 45.77 3.11 -23.71
N LYS A 828 44.89 2.20 -24.15
CA LYS A 828 44.44 2.16 -25.54
C LYS A 828 43.24 3.08 -25.69
N GLY A 829 43.49 4.31 -26.15
CA GLY A 829 42.49 5.22 -26.71
C GLY A 829 41.23 5.45 -25.85
N GLY A 830 41.29 6.38 -24.89
CA GLY A 830 40.10 7.03 -24.31
C GLY A 830 39.21 6.20 -23.38
N GLU A 831 39.38 4.89 -23.26
CA GLU A 831 38.71 4.08 -22.23
C GLU A 831 39.45 4.20 -20.88
N GLU A 832 38.72 4.51 -19.81
CA GLU A 832 39.26 4.51 -18.44
C GLU A 832 39.72 3.10 -18.08
N VAL A 833 40.93 2.98 -17.50
CA VAL A 833 41.44 1.70 -17.03
C VAL A 833 40.56 1.24 -15.86
N ALA A 834 39.94 0.05 -16.01
CA ALA A 834 39.14 -0.54 -14.95
C ALA A 834 40.01 -0.73 -13.69
N LEU A 835 39.62 -0.09 -12.59
CA LEU A 835 40.23 -0.23 -11.26
C LEU A 835 39.79 -1.54 -10.60
N GLU A 836 40.01 -2.66 -11.29
CA GLU A 836 39.56 -3.99 -10.91
C GLU A 836 40.72 -5.00 -11.05
N GLY A 837 40.79 -5.95 -10.11
CA GLY A 837 41.81 -7.01 -10.09
C GLY A 837 42.50 -7.18 -8.74
N ASP A 838 43.27 -8.26 -8.63
CA ASP A 838 44.03 -8.63 -7.42
C ASP A 838 45.53 -8.34 -7.62
N MET A 839 46.16 -7.71 -6.63
CA MET A 839 47.59 -7.40 -6.63
C MET A 839 48.31 -8.14 -5.51
N ALA A 840 49.59 -8.49 -5.71
CA ALA A 840 50.38 -9.14 -4.66
C ALA A 840 50.50 -8.23 -3.42
N GLY A 841 50.35 -8.79 -2.22
CA GLY A 841 50.46 -8.03 -0.97
C GLY A 841 51.82 -7.34 -0.79
N ALA A 842 52.88 -7.85 -1.44
CA ALA A 842 54.18 -7.20 -1.49
C ALA A 842 54.14 -5.82 -2.19
N ASP A 843 53.20 -5.61 -3.10
CA ASP A 843 53.04 -4.37 -3.86
C ASP A 843 52.15 -3.33 -3.16
N LEU A 844 51.49 -3.69 -2.04
CA LEU A 844 50.61 -2.76 -1.31
C LEU A 844 51.38 -1.55 -0.78
N ILE A 845 52.48 -1.77 -0.05
CA ILE A 845 53.29 -0.69 0.53
C ILE A 845 53.94 0.16 -0.57
N PRO A 846 54.59 -0.42 -1.62
CA PRO A 846 55.11 0.34 -2.76
C PRO A 846 54.03 1.15 -3.49
N LEU A 847 52.82 0.60 -3.67
CA LEU A 847 51.71 1.32 -4.29
C LEU A 847 51.25 2.49 -3.41
N CYS A 848 51.04 2.28 -2.12
CA CYS A 848 50.65 3.34 -1.19
C CYS A 848 51.72 4.45 -1.11
N ALA A 849 53.01 4.10 -1.14
CA ALA A 849 54.10 5.06 -1.23
C ALA A 849 54.06 5.86 -2.54
N PHE A 850 53.88 5.18 -3.69
CA PHE A 850 53.75 5.82 -4.99
C PHE A 850 52.55 6.80 -5.05
N LEU A 851 51.41 6.43 -4.47
CA LEU A 851 50.25 7.32 -4.37
C LEU A 851 50.54 8.56 -3.50
N ARG A 852 51.25 8.41 -2.37
CA ARG A 852 51.68 9.54 -1.52
C ARG A 852 52.66 10.46 -2.23
N ASP A 853 53.60 9.89 -2.99
CA ASP A 853 54.57 10.65 -3.78
C ASP A 853 53.89 11.46 -4.90
N ALA A 854 52.77 10.96 -5.43
CA ALA A 854 51.90 11.69 -6.36
C ALA A 854 51.03 12.77 -5.68
N GLY A 855 51.13 12.93 -4.36
CA GLY A 855 50.42 13.94 -3.57
C GLY A 855 49.08 13.48 -2.97
N LEU A 856 48.69 12.21 -3.13
CA LEU A 856 47.46 11.69 -2.53
C LEU A 856 47.63 11.39 -1.04
N HIS A 857 46.54 11.55 -0.29
CA HIS A 857 46.48 11.12 1.09
C HIS A 857 46.05 9.65 1.18
N VAL A 858 46.99 8.80 1.58
CA VAL A 858 46.72 7.41 1.93
C VAL A 858 46.95 7.22 3.43
N PRO A 859 45.88 7.17 4.26
CA PRO A 859 46.01 6.98 5.70
C PRO A 859 46.64 5.62 6.01
N LEU A 860 47.48 5.57 7.05
CA LEU A 860 48.06 4.31 7.54
C LEU A 860 46.97 3.30 7.96
N SER A 861 45.84 3.79 8.49
CA SER A 861 44.71 2.95 8.89
C SER A 861 44.03 2.27 7.69
N ALA A 862 43.96 2.94 6.54
CA ALA A 862 43.44 2.35 5.30
C ALA A 862 44.41 1.30 4.75
N GLU A 863 45.70 1.65 4.66
CA GLU A 863 46.78 0.73 4.23
C GLU A 863 46.80 -0.54 5.10
N PHE A 864 46.71 -0.37 6.42
CA PHE A 864 46.69 -1.48 7.37
C PHE A 864 45.44 -2.36 7.25
N ALA A 865 44.25 -1.76 7.08
CA ALA A 865 43.01 -2.51 6.93
C ALA A 865 43.02 -3.39 5.66
N ILE A 866 43.51 -2.85 4.54
CA ILE A 866 43.68 -3.61 3.29
C ILE A 866 44.78 -4.67 3.44
N GLY A 867 45.84 -4.38 4.17
CA GLY A 867 46.87 -5.38 4.53
C GLY A 867 46.36 -6.53 5.39
N GLN A 868 45.16 -6.39 6.01
CA GLN A 868 44.48 -7.46 6.74
C GLN A 868 43.48 -8.24 5.88
N SER A 869 43.04 -7.72 4.72
CA SER A 869 42.07 -8.35 3.82
C SER A 869 42.72 -9.10 2.65
N LEU A 870 43.81 -9.84 2.93
CA LEU A 870 44.50 -10.64 1.91
C LEU A 870 43.77 -11.95 1.61
N ASP A 871 43.74 -12.33 0.33
CA ASP A 871 43.26 -13.64 -0.11
C ASP A 871 44.22 -14.78 0.32
N LYS A 872 43.84 -16.03 0.03
CA LYS A 872 44.66 -17.22 0.36
C LYS A 872 46.03 -17.23 -0.34
N GLU A 873 46.19 -16.44 -1.39
CA GLU A 873 47.40 -16.31 -2.21
C GLU A 873 48.24 -15.09 -1.79
N GLY A 874 47.80 -14.37 -0.75
CA GLY A 874 48.48 -13.18 -0.24
C GLY A 874 48.29 -11.94 -1.11
N ARG A 875 47.22 -11.86 -1.89
CA ARG A 875 46.85 -10.72 -2.74
C ARG A 875 45.74 -9.89 -2.10
N PHE A 876 45.70 -8.60 -2.41
CA PHE A 876 44.61 -7.71 -2.03
C PHE A 876 43.81 -7.27 -3.28
N ALA A 877 42.52 -7.02 -3.10
CA ALA A 877 41.67 -6.49 -4.15
C ALA A 877 41.89 -4.98 -4.30
N VAL A 878 42.25 -4.52 -5.51
CA VAL A 878 42.46 -3.09 -5.80
C VAL A 878 41.15 -2.31 -5.63
N SER A 879 40.02 -2.93 -5.95
CA SER A 879 38.68 -2.34 -5.76
C SER A 879 38.37 -2.06 -4.29
N GLU A 880 38.85 -2.89 -3.37
CA GLU A 880 38.68 -2.67 -1.92
C GLU A 880 39.54 -1.50 -1.43
N LEU A 881 40.79 -1.39 -1.91
CA LEU A 881 41.66 -0.24 -1.64
C LEU A 881 41.05 1.06 -2.18
N VAL A 882 40.57 1.06 -3.42
CA VAL A 882 39.91 2.23 -4.04
C VAL A 882 38.63 2.60 -3.28
N SER A 883 37.82 1.62 -2.88
CA SER A 883 36.64 1.84 -2.05
C SER A 883 37.01 2.46 -0.69
N ALA A 884 38.05 1.95 -0.03
CA ALA A 884 38.55 2.51 1.22
C ALA A 884 39.01 3.96 1.07
N LEU A 885 39.75 4.28 0.00
CA LEU A 885 40.22 5.64 -0.30
C LEU A 885 39.09 6.60 -0.71
N ARG A 886 38.07 6.12 -1.41
CA ARG A 886 36.91 6.94 -1.81
C ARG A 886 35.86 7.11 -0.70
N SER A 887 35.90 6.26 0.33
CA SER A 887 34.97 6.32 1.47
C SER A 887 35.33 7.40 2.50
N THR A 888 34.34 7.79 3.32
CA THR A 888 34.53 8.67 4.48
C THR A 888 35.01 7.93 5.75
N ARG A 889 35.47 6.68 5.63
CA ARG A 889 35.83 5.85 6.79
C ARG A 889 37.18 6.21 7.41
N TYR A 890 38.19 6.48 6.60
CA TYR A 890 39.58 6.63 7.04
C TYR A 890 40.10 8.07 7.01
N HIS A 891 39.56 8.88 6.11
CA HIS A 891 39.77 10.32 6.04
C HIS A 891 38.46 10.99 5.69
N ARG A 892 38.28 12.23 6.16
CA ARG A 892 37.08 13.02 5.90
C ARG A 892 37.47 14.46 5.61
N SER A 893 36.60 15.16 4.91
CA SER A 893 36.65 16.62 4.87
C SER A 893 36.63 17.17 6.30
N GLN A 894 37.29 18.30 6.53
CA GLN A 894 37.41 18.85 7.88
C GLN A 894 36.07 19.37 8.42
N CYS A 895 35.13 19.71 7.53
CA CYS A 895 33.76 20.01 7.89
C CYS A 895 33.05 18.82 8.59
N GLU A 896 33.40 17.57 8.24
CA GLU A 896 32.83 16.38 8.86
C GLU A 896 33.50 16.02 10.20
N ASN A 897 34.77 16.38 10.37
CA ASN A 897 35.49 16.13 11.63
C ASN A 897 34.91 16.95 12.79
N GLY A 898 34.34 18.12 12.48
CA GLY A 898 33.69 18.96 13.46
C GLY A 898 32.33 18.44 13.93
N ILE A 899 31.74 17.47 13.24
CA ILE A 899 30.39 16.97 13.48
C ILE A 899 30.45 15.61 14.16
N THR A 900 29.79 15.52 15.31
CA THR A 900 29.73 14.29 16.10
C THR A 900 28.93 13.21 15.38
N ASP A 901 29.16 11.93 15.71
CA ASP A 901 28.38 10.84 15.12
C ASP A 901 26.88 10.96 15.42
N ALA A 902 26.51 11.48 16.59
CA ALA A 902 25.13 11.75 16.96
C ALA A 902 24.50 12.85 16.09
N GLN A 903 25.23 13.93 15.80
CA GLN A 903 24.76 14.97 14.88
C GLN A 903 24.59 14.45 13.45
N ARG A 904 25.49 13.57 13.00
CA ARG A 904 25.41 12.93 11.67
C ARG A 904 24.17 12.03 11.56
N ALA A 905 23.81 11.33 12.64
CA ALA A 905 22.61 10.48 12.67
C ALA A 905 21.30 11.27 12.51
N ILE A 906 21.22 12.48 13.08
CA ILE A 906 20.01 13.34 13.02
C ILE A 906 20.01 14.35 11.88
N GLU A 907 21.07 14.38 11.07
CA GLU A 907 21.31 15.44 10.10
C GLU A 907 20.20 15.53 9.05
N ALA A 908 19.75 14.39 8.54
CA ALA A 908 18.71 14.31 7.52
C ALA A 908 17.39 14.94 8.00
N ASP A 909 16.98 14.64 9.24
CA ASP A 909 15.74 15.16 9.83
C ASP A 909 15.84 16.66 10.12
N CYS A 910 16.98 17.10 10.67
CA CYS A 910 17.26 18.52 10.89
C CYS A 910 17.27 19.30 9.58
N ARG A 911 17.87 18.74 8.53
CA ARG A 911 17.92 19.33 7.20
C ARG A 911 16.53 19.45 6.59
N MET A 912 15.74 18.38 6.66
CA MET A 912 14.37 18.36 6.17
C MET A 912 13.51 19.41 6.87
N HIS A 913 13.56 19.47 8.21
CA HIS A 913 12.83 20.48 8.99
C HIS A 913 13.29 21.91 8.65
N TRP A 914 14.60 22.13 8.55
CA TRP A 914 15.16 23.42 8.18
C TRP A 914 14.71 23.88 6.79
N MET A 915 14.55 22.95 5.84
CA MET A 915 14.04 23.22 4.49
C MET A 915 12.55 23.64 4.47
N LEU A 916 11.76 23.35 5.50
CA LEU A 916 10.39 23.89 5.63
C LEU A 916 10.40 25.42 5.78
N TYR A 917 11.37 25.94 6.54
CA TYR A 917 11.59 27.38 6.74
C TYR A 917 12.47 28.02 5.64
N HIS A 918 13.20 27.19 4.89
CA HIS A 918 14.02 27.59 3.76
C HIS A 918 13.60 26.82 2.51
N PRO A 919 12.36 27.02 2.02
CA PRO A 919 11.82 26.28 0.88
C PRO A 919 12.76 26.34 -0.33
N ALA A 920 12.97 25.18 -0.94
CA ALA A 920 13.89 24.97 -2.06
C ALA A 920 15.31 25.53 -1.83
N ALA A 921 15.84 25.40 -0.61
CA ALA A 921 17.24 25.69 -0.31
C ALA A 921 18.19 24.79 -1.12
N THR A 922 19.31 25.39 -1.53
CA THR A 922 20.41 24.70 -2.20
C THR A 922 21.35 24.02 -1.21
N GLU A 923 22.19 23.09 -1.70
CA GLU A 923 23.28 22.49 -0.90
C GLU A 923 24.21 23.55 -0.30
N GLU A 924 24.42 24.67 -1.00
CA GLU A 924 25.23 25.79 -0.48
C GLU A 924 24.61 26.39 0.79
N GLU A 925 23.32 26.70 0.74
CA GLU A 925 22.59 27.30 1.87
C GLU A 925 22.58 26.33 3.05
N TRP A 926 22.36 25.03 2.81
CA TRP A 926 22.46 24.00 3.84
C TRP A 926 23.88 23.94 4.42
N ALA A 927 24.91 23.79 3.59
CA ALA A 927 26.29 23.64 4.03
C ALA A 927 26.77 24.83 4.88
N THR A 928 26.30 26.04 4.56
CA THR A 928 26.61 27.26 5.33
C THR A 928 25.90 27.28 6.68
N ALA A 929 24.64 26.83 6.75
CA ALA A 929 23.85 26.81 7.99
C ALA A 929 24.11 25.56 8.86
N ARG A 930 24.59 24.47 8.25
CA ARG A 930 24.66 23.11 8.79
C ARG A 930 25.22 23.07 10.20
N ARG A 931 26.39 23.67 10.41
CA ARG A 931 27.07 23.60 11.71
C ARG A 931 26.26 24.27 12.82
N ARG A 932 25.75 25.46 12.54
CA ARG A 932 24.94 26.23 13.49
C ARG A 932 23.63 25.51 13.81
N VAL A 933 22.96 24.99 12.78
CA VAL A 933 21.71 24.24 12.94
C VAL A 933 21.95 23.00 13.81
N LEU A 934 22.92 22.15 13.47
CA LEU A 934 23.19 20.92 14.22
C LEU A 934 23.69 21.18 15.65
N ASN A 935 24.47 22.24 15.87
CA ASN A 935 24.88 22.63 17.23
C ASN A 935 23.67 23.08 18.05
N ARG A 936 22.79 23.91 17.49
CA ARG A 936 21.56 24.34 18.15
C ARG A 936 20.63 23.17 18.41
N SER A 937 20.43 22.30 17.42
CA SER A 937 19.60 21.10 17.54
C SER A 937 20.04 20.22 18.72
N MET A 938 21.34 20.01 18.90
CA MET A 938 21.86 19.21 20.01
C MET A 938 21.88 19.93 21.37
N ALA A 939 21.98 21.26 21.37
CA ALA A 939 22.04 22.05 22.60
C ALA A 939 20.65 22.38 23.17
N GLU A 940 19.70 22.75 22.31
CA GLU A 940 18.37 23.24 22.71
C GLU A 940 17.24 22.25 22.40
N GLU A 941 17.38 21.40 21.37
CA GLU A 941 16.27 20.63 20.79
C GLU A 941 16.55 19.11 20.78
N ARG A 942 17.47 18.64 21.62
CA ARG A 942 18.01 17.27 21.55
C ARG A 942 16.92 16.19 21.50
N ASP A 943 15.91 16.31 22.34
CA ASP A 943 14.87 15.28 22.50
C ASP A 943 13.89 15.23 21.30
N TRP A 944 13.83 16.29 20.50
CA TRP A 944 13.11 16.27 19.21
C TRP A 944 13.82 15.36 18.20
N TRP A 945 15.15 15.38 18.18
CA TRP A 945 15.94 14.78 17.10
C TRP A 945 16.48 13.39 17.41
N MET A 946 16.75 13.10 18.68
CA MET A 946 17.27 11.78 19.05
C MET A 946 16.26 10.68 18.75
N ALA A 947 16.77 9.55 18.26
CA ALA A 947 15.98 8.36 18.00
C ALA A 947 15.27 7.91 19.28
N ASP A 948 13.96 7.70 19.16
CA ASP A 948 13.08 7.33 20.26
C ASP A 948 12.64 5.88 20.08
N PRO A 949 13.03 4.93 20.95
CA PRO A 949 12.69 3.52 20.79
C PRO A 949 11.18 3.23 20.64
N THR A 950 10.31 4.13 21.12
CA THR A 950 8.85 3.97 21.03
C THR A 950 8.29 4.49 19.71
N LEU A 951 8.94 5.47 19.07
CA LEU A 951 8.44 6.15 17.87
C LEU A 951 9.31 5.91 16.63
N ASP A 952 10.49 5.32 16.82
CA ASP A 952 11.48 5.13 15.76
C ASP A 952 11.01 4.11 14.71
N VAL A 953 11.33 4.42 13.46
CA VAL A 953 11.02 3.61 12.28
C VAL A 953 12.33 3.29 11.59
N VAL A 954 12.86 2.09 11.89
CA VAL A 954 14.14 1.63 11.36
C VAL A 954 14.08 1.38 9.85
N ASP A 955 12.97 0.83 9.36
CA ASP A 955 12.74 0.58 7.93
C ASP A 955 11.32 0.97 7.53
N VAL A 956 11.22 1.79 6.47
CA VAL A 956 9.93 2.22 5.92
C VAL A 956 9.17 1.06 5.27
N ARG A 957 9.87 0.04 4.77
CA ARG A 957 9.26 -1.09 4.05
C ARG A 957 8.57 -2.07 4.98
N THR A 958 9.19 -2.36 6.12
CA THR A 958 8.68 -3.36 7.06
C THR A 958 8.07 -2.74 8.32
N GLY A 959 8.24 -1.44 8.56
CA GLY A 959 7.85 -0.76 9.79
C GLY A 959 6.39 -1.02 10.22
N SER A 960 5.45 -1.02 9.29
CA SER A 960 4.02 -1.29 9.58
C SER A 960 3.73 -2.71 10.08
N ALA A 961 4.65 -3.65 9.89
CA ALA A 961 4.49 -5.05 10.30
C ALA A 961 5.48 -5.47 11.39
N SER A 962 6.70 -4.93 11.39
CA SER A 962 7.78 -5.34 12.29
C SER A 962 7.99 -4.42 13.50
N ALA A 963 7.51 -3.17 13.46
CA ALA A 963 7.73 -2.23 14.55
C ALA A 963 6.83 -2.55 15.75
N PRO A 964 7.37 -2.73 16.97
CA PRO A 964 6.57 -3.00 18.17
C PRO A 964 5.56 -1.90 18.49
N SER A 965 5.86 -0.65 18.10
CA SER A 965 5.00 0.51 18.32
C SER A 965 3.74 0.51 17.48
N VAL A 966 3.74 -0.22 16.36
CA VAL A 966 2.62 -0.29 15.40
C VAL A 966 1.82 -1.59 15.58
N ASP A 967 2.25 -2.50 16.47
CA ASP A 967 1.47 -3.68 16.83
C ASP A 967 0.12 -3.27 17.46
N PHE A 968 -0.98 -3.93 17.07
CA PHE A 968 -2.33 -3.48 17.39
C PHE A 968 -2.61 -3.29 18.90
N PRO A 969 -2.09 -4.12 19.82
CA PRO A 969 -2.26 -3.87 21.25
C PRO A 969 -1.45 -2.67 21.78
N ALA A 970 -0.30 -2.38 21.18
CA ALA A 970 0.62 -1.34 21.62
C ALA A 970 0.38 0.02 20.93
N TYR A 971 -0.22 0.01 19.74
CA TYR A 971 -0.49 1.19 18.92
C TYR A 971 -1.16 2.35 19.68
N PRO A 972 -2.24 2.15 20.46
CA PRO A 972 -2.86 3.26 21.21
C PRO A 972 -1.94 3.87 22.27
N ALA A 973 -1.04 3.06 22.85
CA ALA A 973 -0.07 3.53 23.84
C ALA A 973 1.07 4.31 23.18
N ALA A 974 1.55 3.87 22.01
CA ALA A 974 2.54 4.61 21.23
C ALA A 974 1.98 5.94 20.68
N GLU A 975 0.72 5.96 20.22
CA GLU A 975 0.03 7.20 19.82
C GLU A 975 -0.11 8.17 21.00
N ARG A 976 -0.51 7.66 22.18
CA ARG A 976 -0.58 8.44 23.42
C ARG A 976 0.79 8.97 23.83
N TYR A 977 1.82 8.14 23.79
CA TYR A 977 3.19 8.52 24.11
C TYR A 977 3.68 9.66 23.23
N GLY A 978 3.45 9.57 21.91
CA GLY A 978 3.81 10.64 20.97
C GLY A 978 3.09 11.96 21.28
N ALA A 979 1.80 11.91 21.61
CA ALA A 979 1.04 13.09 22.00
C ALA A 979 1.54 13.72 23.32
N GLU A 980 1.83 12.90 24.33
CA GLU A 980 2.35 13.36 25.62
C GLU A 980 3.77 13.93 25.50
N LEU A 981 4.64 13.29 24.70
CA LEU A 981 5.98 13.78 24.43
C LEU A 981 5.93 15.16 23.77
N CYS A 982 5.14 15.32 22.70
CA CYS A 982 4.99 16.60 22.02
C CYS A 982 4.37 17.67 22.93
N ALA A 983 3.42 17.30 23.81
CA ALA A 983 2.83 18.24 24.77
C ALA A 983 3.86 18.83 25.74
N VAL A 984 4.87 18.04 26.16
CA VAL A 984 5.89 18.44 27.14
C VAL A 984 7.07 19.18 26.51
N LEU A 985 7.46 18.79 25.29
CA LEU A 985 8.61 19.38 24.62
C LEU A 985 8.38 20.85 24.26
N ARG A 986 9.48 21.60 24.17
CA ARG A 986 9.45 23.06 23.98
C ARG A 986 10.04 23.45 22.63
N ALA A 987 9.54 24.54 22.08
CA ALA A 987 10.08 25.16 20.88
C ALA A 987 10.34 26.66 21.10
N ARG A 988 11.47 27.16 20.60
CA ARG A 988 11.86 28.57 20.70
C ARG A 988 11.61 29.32 19.39
N GLY A 989 10.93 30.46 19.48
CA GLY A 989 10.67 31.37 18.36
C GLY A 989 11.20 32.78 18.65
N THR A 990 11.62 33.48 17.60
CA THR A 990 12.01 34.89 17.64
C THR A 990 11.33 35.62 16.48
N ASN A 991 11.03 36.90 16.64
CA ASN A 991 10.55 37.72 15.52
C ASN A 991 11.66 38.16 14.56
N HIS A 992 12.94 38.06 14.98
CA HIS A 992 14.13 38.35 14.18
C HIS A 992 14.71 37.07 13.55
N MET A 993 13.89 36.36 12.77
CA MET A 993 14.34 35.15 12.08
C MET A 993 15.23 35.47 10.88
N ASP A 994 16.32 34.73 10.73
CA ASP A 994 17.32 34.95 9.67
C ASP A 994 16.74 34.88 8.24
N TYR A 995 15.71 34.06 8.02
CA TYR A 995 15.06 33.96 6.72
C TYR A 995 14.09 35.11 6.42
N ALA A 996 13.58 35.79 7.45
CA ALA A 996 12.55 36.81 7.31
C ALA A 996 13.13 38.24 7.38
N VAL A 997 14.04 38.48 8.32
CA VAL A 997 14.60 39.81 8.63
C VAL A 997 16.06 39.83 8.22
N LEU A 998 16.41 40.77 7.33
CA LEU A 998 17.81 41.02 7.00
C LEU A 998 18.46 41.76 8.17
N PRO A 999 19.71 41.41 8.52
CA PRO A 999 20.40 42.08 9.60
C PRO A 999 20.73 43.53 9.20
N ASN A 1000 20.71 44.43 10.19
CA ASN A 1000 21.05 45.84 9.97
C ASN A 1000 22.53 46.00 9.60
N VAL A 1001 22.80 47.00 8.76
CA VAL A 1001 24.16 47.40 8.42
C VAL A 1001 24.89 47.92 9.67
N PRO A 1002 26.08 47.40 10.02
CA PRO A 1002 26.80 47.84 11.21
C PRO A 1002 27.10 49.35 11.19
N GLY A 1003 26.76 50.05 12.27
CA GLY A 1003 27.07 51.49 12.45
C GLY A 1003 26.09 52.48 11.80
N VAL A 1004 25.06 52.03 11.07
CA VAL A 1004 24.06 52.91 10.44
C VAL A 1004 22.81 53.01 11.32
N LYS A 1005 22.57 54.19 11.91
CA LYS A 1005 21.27 54.50 12.54
C LYS A 1005 20.22 54.67 11.45
N GLN A 1006 19.16 53.87 11.45
CA GLN A 1006 18.06 54.02 10.51
C GLN A 1006 17.45 55.43 10.62
N SER A 1007 17.42 56.18 9.51
CA SER A 1007 16.60 57.38 9.42
C SER A 1007 15.13 57.00 9.27
N SER A 1008 14.26 57.62 10.07
CA SER A 1008 12.83 57.38 10.25
C SER A 1008 11.91 57.57 9.02
N SER A 1009 12.43 57.55 7.79
CA SER A 1009 11.70 58.01 6.59
C SER A 1009 11.27 56.93 5.59
N SER A 1010 11.49 55.64 5.85
CA SER A 1010 10.88 54.57 5.04
C SER A 1010 9.68 53.96 5.76
N ASN A 1011 8.48 54.10 5.19
CA ASN A 1011 7.18 53.59 5.64
C ASN A 1011 7.06 52.05 5.73
N HIS A 1012 8.12 51.34 6.10
CA HIS A 1012 8.13 49.90 6.26
C HIS A 1012 8.49 49.54 7.70
N PHE A 1013 7.51 48.97 8.41
CA PHE A 1013 7.59 48.35 9.73
C PHE A 1013 8.74 47.31 9.84
N SER A 1014 10.00 47.74 9.97
CA SER A 1014 11.03 46.90 10.58
C SER A 1014 10.87 47.03 12.09
N THR A 1015 10.37 46.00 12.75
CA THR A 1015 10.10 45.97 14.18
C THR A 1015 11.37 46.31 14.97
N ARG A 1016 11.38 47.48 15.61
CA ARG A 1016 12.53 48.01 16.39
C ARG A 1016 12.84 47.19 17.65
N VAL A 1017 11.99 46.23 18.00
CA VAL A 1017 12.01 45.43 19.22
C VAL A 1017 12.18 43.95 18.88
N GLN A 1018 13.26 43.34 19.36
CA GLN A 1018 13.43 41.90 19.32
C GLN A 1018 12.66 41.25 20.47
N ALA A 1019 11.90 40.21 20.17
CA ALA A 1019 11.22 39.37 21.14
C ALA A 1019 11.57 37.91 20.88
N ASP A 1020 12.01 37.21 21.93
CA ASP A 1020 12.29 35.79 21.94
C ASP A 1020 11.30 35.11 22.88
N CYS A 1021 10.72 34.00 22.45
CA CYS A 1021 9.75 33.27 23.25
C CYS A 1021 9.97 31.76 23.16
N THR A 1022 9.46 31.07 24.17
CA THR A 1022 9.49 29.61 24.26
C THR A 1022 8.09 29.12 24.56
N VAL A 1023 7.60 28.19 23.76
CA VAL A 1023 6.23 27.64 23.85
C VAL A 1023 6.31 26.12 24.04
N ASP A 1024 5.41 25.58 24.87
CA ASP A 1024 5.22 24.13 25.01
C ASP A 1024 4.12 23.60 24.09
N GLY A 1025 3.88 22.29 24.07
CA GLY A 1025 2.90 21.68 23.17
C GLY A 1025 1.44 21.91 23.52
N THR A 1026 1.14 22.57 24.65
CA THR A 1026 -0.21 23.09 24.93
C THR A 1026 -0.46 24.43 24.23
N GLY A 1027 0.58 25.01 23.62
CA GLY A 1027 0.55 26.37 23.08
C GLY A 1027 0.82 27.44 24.14
N ALA A 1028 1.15 27.05 25.37
CA ALA A 1028 1.39 27.97 26.47
C ALA A 1028 2.78 28.61 26.39
N LEU A 1029 2.82 29.90 26.73
CA LEU A 1029 4.05 30.67 26.78
C LEU A 1029 4.81 30.36 28.07
N THR A 1030 5.94 29.66 27.94
CA THR A 1030 6.81 29.33 29.08
C THR A 1030 7.78 30.45 29.43
N SER A 1031 8.20 31.23 28.43
CA SER A 1031 9.08 32.40 28.63
C SER A 1031 8.94 33.39 27.48
N LEU A 1032 9.00 34.69 27.76
CA LEU A 1032 9.10 35.79 26.79
C LEU A 1032 10.18 36.77 27.25
N HIS A 1033 11.13 37.06 26.37
CA HIS A 1033 12.23 37.98 26.63
C HIS A 1033 12.27 39.02 25.52
N PHE A 1034 12.30 40.30 25.90
CA PHE A 1034 12.55 41.39 24.97
C PHE A 1034 14.06 41.68 24.94
N GLY A 1035 14.63 41.79 23.74
CA GLY A 1035 16.02 42.21 23.54
C GLY A 1035 16.22 43.69 23.86
N ALA A 1036 17.48 44.11 24.01
CA ALA A 1036 17.80 45.51 24.28
C ALA A 1036 17.32 46.42 23.12
N PRO A 1037 16.53 47.48 23.39
CA PRO A 1037 16.05 48.37 22.33
C PRO A 1037 17.20 49.17 21.73
N ILE A 1038 17.13 49.47 20.43
CA ILE A 1038 18.11 50.30 19.71
C ILE A 1038 18.14 51.75 20.27
N SER A 1039 17.03 52.20 20.88
CA SER A 1039 16.92 53.43 21.68
C SER A 1039 15.72 53.34 22.63
N GLU A 1040 15.89 53.70 23.92
CA GLU A 1040 14.82 53.64 24.94
C GLU A 1040 13.68 54.66 24.72
N ALA A 1041 13.87 55.68 23.87
CA ALA A 1041 12.95 56.81 23.74
C ALA A 1041 11.80 56.63 22.74
N ASP A 1042 11.85 55.58 21.88
CA ASP A 1042 11.08 55.53 20.64
C ASP A 1042 10.23 54.24 20.43
N VAL A 1043 10.11 53.38 21.45
CA VAL A 1043 9.34 52.12 21.36
C VAL A 1043 7.96 52.30 21.95
N THR A 1044 6.91 52.09 21.15
CA THR A 1044 5.52 52.11 21.65
C THR A 1044 5.12 50.75 22.24
N MET A 1045 4.13 50.75 23.15
CA MET A 1045 3.56 49.50 23.68
C MET A 1045 2.95 48.62 22.57
N GLU A 1046 2.36 49.24 21.54
CA GLU A 1046 1.80 48.53 20.39
C GLU A 1046 2.87 47.78 19.60
N GLU A 1047 4.04 48.41 19.37
CA GLU A 1047 5.18 47.78 18.70
C GLU A 1047 5.76 46.61 19.52
N ALA A 1048 5.84 46.74 20.85
CA ALA A 1048 6.31 45.68 21.73
C ALA A 1048 5.32 44.49 21.77
N LEU A 1049 4.01 44.77 21.82
CA LEU A 1049 2.97 43.73 21.75
C LEU A 1049 2.97 43.02 20.40
N GLN A 1050 3.12 43.77 19.29
CA GLN A 1050 3.23 43.18 17.97
C GLN A 1050 4.46 42.28 17.85
N ALA A 1051 5.63 42.73 18.34
CA ALA A 1051 6.85 41.92 18.38
C ALA A 1051 6.66 40.62 19.18
N ALA A 1052 5.99 40.70 20.34
CA ALA A 1052 5.67 39.53 21.16
C ALA A 1052 4.70 38.57 20.44
N MET A 1053 3.62 39.09 19.86
CA MET A 1053 2.67 38.29 19.08
C MET A 1053 3.35 37.57 17.92
N GLU A 1054 4.21 38.28 17.20
CA GLU A 1054 5.00 37.72 16.11
C GLU A 1054 5.93 36.61 16.62
N ALA A 1055 6.68 36.83 17.71
CA ALA A 1055 7.55 35.81 18.27
C ALA A 1055 6.77 34.56 18.68
N ILE A 1056 5.64 34.73 19.38
CA ILE A 1056 4.75 33.65 19.84
C ILE A 1056 4.25 32.82 18.66
N GLN A 1057 3.80 33.47 17.59
CA GLN A 1057 3.37 32.78 16.38
C GLN A 1057 4.49 31.94 15.76
N VAL A 1058 5.74 32.44 15.72
CA VAL A 1058 6.84 31.63 15.20
C VAL A 1058 7.14 30.44 16.11
N ALA A 1059 7.13 30.63 17.43
CA ALA A 1059 7.36 29.52 18.35
C ALA A 1059 6.29 28.43 18.22
N GLN A 1060 5.02 28.82 18.09
CA GLN A 1060 3.92 27.89 17.85
C GLN A 1060 4.06 27.14 16.52
N MET A 1061 4.38 27.85 15.43
CA MET A 1061 4.62 27.20 14.13
C MET A 1061 5.84 26.26 14.16
N ARG A 1062 6.91 26.65 14.87
CA ARG A 1062 8.10 25.81 15.07
C ARG A 1062 7.76 24.57 15.87
N HIS A 1063 6.97 24.71 16.93
CA HIS A 1063 6.47 23.57 17.70
C HIS A 1063 5.68 22.62 16.79
N ASN A 1064 4.72 23.12 16.01
CA ASN A 1064 3.90 22.29 15.12
C ASN A 1064 4.73 21.52 14.09
N THR A 1065 5.69 22.17 13.44
CA THR A 1065 6.57 21.50 12.46
C THR A 1065 7.48 20.48 13.13
N LEU A 1066 8.04 20.76 14.32
CA LEU A 1066 8.86 19.80 15.08
C LEU A 1066 8.04 18.56 15.50
N SER A 1067 6.83 18.75 15.99
CA SER A 1067 5.93 17.66 16.39
C SER A 1067 5.55 16.78 15.20
N MET A 1068 5.24 17.38 14.04
CA MET A 1068 4.95 16.62 12.83
C MET A 1068 6.17 15.86 12.30
N VAL A 1069 7.38 16.42 12.41
CA VAL A 1069 8.62 15.71 12.04
C VAL A 1069 8.89 14.55 13.00
N LYS A 1070 8.72 14.74 14.32
CA LYS A 1070 8.91 13.69 15.34
C LYS A 1070 7.95 12.52 15.16
N LEU A 1071 6.68 12.81 14.85
CA LEU A 1071 5.62 11.79 14.79
C LEU A 1071 5.37 11.23 13.38
N GLY A 1072 5.78 11.95 12.33
CA GLY A 1072 5.34 11.71 10.96
C GLY A 1072 5.71 10.32 10.42
N ALA A 1073 6.93 9.84 10.68
CA ALA A 1073 7.35 8.51 10.23
C ALA A 1073 6.49 7.40 10.87
N TYR A 1074 6.31 7.44 12.18
CA TYR A 1074 5.46 6.53 12.93
C TYR A 1074 3.99 6.59 12.47
N GLN A 1075 3.42 7.78 12.35
CA GLN A 1075 2.02 7.97 11.96
C GLN A 1075 1.72 7.39 10.57
N LYS A 1076 2.63 7.57 9.59
CA LYS A 1076 2.48 6.97 8.25
C LYS A 1076 2.53 5.44 8.29
N GLN A 1077 3.38 4.85 9.14
CA GLN A 1077 3.41 3.40 9.35
C GLN A 1077 2.13 2.90 10.01
N ALA A 1078 1.64 3.61 11.03
CA ALA A 1078 0.38 3.29 11.70
C ALA A 1078 -0.82 3.36 10.75
N GLN A 1079 -0.89 4.39 9.89
CA GLN A 1079 -1.92 4.50 8.84
C GLN A 1079 -1.92 3.26 7.93
N THR A 1080 -0.73 2.81 7.51
CA THR A 1080 -0.58 1.63 6.65
C THR A 1080 -1.01 0.35 7.37
N ALA A 1081 -0.57 0.17 8.61
CA ALA A 1081 -0.91 -1.00 9.43
C ALA A 1081 -2.42 -1.09 9.71
N VAL A 1082 -3.06 0.01 10.09
CA VAL A 1082 -4.50 0.04 10.39
C VAL A 1082 -5.34 -0.12 9.12
N PHE A 1083 -4.95 0.52 8.01
CA PHE A 1083 -5.70 0.45 6.75
C PHE A 1083 -5.59 -0.93 6.08
N CYS A 1084 -4.36 -1.43 5.89
CA CYS A 1084 -4.12 -2.71 5.20
C CYS A 1084 -4.35 -3.91 6.13
N GLY A 1085 -4.10 -3.75 7.43
CA GLY A 1085 -4.31 -4.77 8.46
C GLY A 1085 -5.71 -4.76 9.09
N VAL A 1086 -6.70 -4.11 8.46
CA VAL A 1086 -8.06 -3.93 8.99
C VAL A 1086 -8.71 -5.24 9.46
N HIS A 1087 -8.40 -6.37 8.83
CA HIS A 1087 -8.94 -7.68 9.21
C HIS A 1087 -8.44 -8.21 10.58
N GLY A 1088 -7.37 -7.62 11.13
CA GLY A 1088 -6.90 -7.89 12.50
C GLY A 1088 -7.63 -7.10 13.59
N LEU A 1089 -8.50 -6.16 13.21
CA LEU A 1089 -9.17 -5.23 14.14
C LEU A 1089 -10.67 -5.51 14.26
N GLU A 1090 -11.27 -5.06 15.37
CA GLU A 1090 -12.69 -5.30 15.69
C GLU A 1090 -13.69 -4.57 14.78
N PHE A 1091 -13.25 -3.53 14.08
CA PHE A 1091 -14.05 -2.81 13.09
C PHE A 1091 -13.85 -3.33 11.66
N GLY A 1092 -13.08 -4.41 11.48
CA GLY A 1092 -12.81 -5.03 10.19
C GLY A 1092 -13.59 -6.33 9.94
N GLY A 1093 -13.63 -6.72 8.65
CA GLY A 1093 -14.23 -7.99 8.22
C GLY A 1093 -15.67 -8.17 8.71
N LYS A 1094 -15.96 -9.35 9.29
CA LYS A 1094 -17.31 -9.71 9.75
C LYS A 1094 -17.83 -8.85 10.92
N TYR A 1095 -16.95 -8.18 11.66
CA TYR A 1095 -17.31 -7.40 12.85
C TYR A 1095 -17.60 -5.93 12.53
N ALA A 1096 -17.23 -5.46 11.33
CA ALA A 1096 -17.50 -4.09 10.87
C ALA A 1096 -18.99 -3.70 10.98
N ARG A 1097 -19.90 -4.62 10.64
CA ARG A 1097 -21.36 -4.38 10.78
C ARG A 1097 -21.79 -4.21 12.23
N THR A 1098 -21.19 -4.96 13.16
CA THR A 1098 -21.44 -4.81 14.59
C THR A 1098 -20.95 -3.46 15.09
N TYR A 1099 -19.76 -3.03 14.65
CA TYR A 1099 -19.22 -1.72 15.01
C TYR A 1099 -20.09 -0.58 14.49
N ALA A 1100 -20.54 -0.65 13.23
CA ALA A 1100 -21.48 0.31 12.66
C ALA A 1100 -22.83 0.33 13.42
N TYR A 1101 -23.38 -0.84 13.75
CA TYR A 1101 -24.58 -0.94 14.57
C TYR A 1101 -24.41 -0.28 15.94
N ALA A 1102 -23.28 -0.53 16.62
CA ALA A 1102 -22.97 0.07 17.91
C ALA A 1102 -22.83 1.59 17.82
N LEU A 1103 -22.18 2.09 16.77
CA LEU A 1103 -22.04 3.54 16.52
C LEU A 1103 -23.41 4.21 16.30
N ASP A 1104 -24.28 3.61 15.48
CA ASP A 1104 -25.61 4.17 15.23
C ASP A 1104 -26.50 4.10 16.46
N LYS A 1105 -26.35 3.08 17.30
CA LYS A 1105 -27.00 3.02 18.62
C LYS A 1105 -26.49 4.09 19.56
N ALA A 1106 -25.17 4.28 19.65
CA ALA A 1106 -24.58 5.34 20.47
C ALA A 1106 -25.07 6.74 20.04
N LYS A 1107 -25.18 7.02 18.75
CA LYS A 1107 -25.75 8.29 18.25
C LYS A 1107 -27.19 8.50 18.70
N LYS A 1108 -28.03 7.45 18.65
CA LYS A 1108 -29.43 7.52 19.10
C LYS A 1108 -29.52 7.74 20.61
N GLU A 1109 -28.73 6.99 21.38
CA GLU A 1109 -28.66 7.12 22.84
C GLU A 1109 -28.17 8.51 23.27
N MET A 1110 -27.18 9.08 22.56
CA MET A 1110 -26.74 10.46 22.81
C MET A 1110 -27.84 11.49 22.52
N ALA A 1111 -28.65 11.29 21.48
CA ALA A 1111 -29.78 12.17 21.18
C ALA A 1111 -30.88 12.07 22.25
N GLU A 1112 -31.27 10.84 22.65
CA GLU A 1112 -32.22 10.59 23.73
C GLU A 1112 -31.74 11.20 25.06
N THR A 1113 -30.45 11.06 25.38
CA THR A 1113 -29.84 11.65 26.58
C THR A 1113 -29.88 13.17 26.54
N ALA A 1114 -29.64 13.79 25.38
CA ALA A 1114 -29.72 15.24 25.22
C ALA A 1114 -31.17 15.74 25.38
N GLU A 1115 -32.16 15.04 24.82
CA GLU A 1115 -33.59 15.33 25.01
C GLU A 1115 -34.03 15.18 26.47
N ALA A 1116 -33.45 14.21 27.19
CA ALA A 1116 -33.67 13.98 28.61
C ALA A 1116 -32.88 14.94 29.53
N GLY A 1117 -32.23 15.99 28.99
CA GLY A 1117 -31.52 16.99 29.79
C GLY A 1117 -30.13 16.55 30.29
N TYR A 1118 -29.46 15.68 29.54
CA TYR A 1118 -28.14 15.09 29.86
C TYR A 1118 -28.10 14.18 31.09
N VAL A 1119 -29.27 13.68 31.51
CA VAL A 1119 -29.37 12.68 32.59
C VAL A 1119 -29.25 11.29 31.97
N ALA A 1120 -28.03 10.76 31.90
CA ALA A 1120 -27.77 9.43 31.35
C ALA A 1120 -28.08 8.34 32.39
N THR A 1121 -29.14 7.56 32.18
CA THR A 1121 -29.49 6.45 33.07
C THR A 1121 -29.72 5.15 32.31
N VAL A 1122 -28.68 4.58 31.69
CA VAL A 1122 -28.79 3.36 30.83
C VAL A 1122 -29.69 2.24 31.38
N ARG A 1123 -29.75 2.05 32.72
CA ARG A 1123 -30.67 1.08 33.35
C ARG A 1123 -32.09 1.62 33.62
N VAL A 1124 -32.21 2.87 34.06
CA VAL A 1124 -33.51 3.49 34.39
C VAL A 1124 -34.23 3.90 33.10
N ALA A 1125 -33.52 4.44 32.11
CA ALA A 1125 -34.03 4.82 30.79
C ALA A 1125 -34.63 3.63 30.02
N GLU A 1126 -34.11 2.41 30.16
CA GLU A 1126 -34.72 1.21 29.55
C GLU A 1126 -35.96 0.71 30.30
N GLU A 1127 -36.05 0.93 31.63
CA GLU A 1127 -37.25 0.66 32.44
C GLU A 1127 -38.32 1.74 32.28
N GLU A 1128 -37.92 2.98 31.97
CA GLU A 1128 -38.78 4.14 31.68
C GLU A 1128 -39.35 4.12 30.26
N LYS A 1129 -38.87 3.23 29.38
CA LYS A 1129 -39.42 3.05 28.04
C LYS A 1129 -40.89 2.64 28.13
N THR A 1130 -41.70 3.35 27.36
CA THR A 1130 -43.15 3.17 27.40
C THR A 1130 -43.61 1.83 26.82
N ARG A 1131 -42.81 1.22 25.93
CA ARG A 1131 -43.15 -0.03 25.24
C ARG A 1131 -42.03 -1.06 25.36
N LEU A 1132 -42.39 -2.33 25.59
CA LEU A 1132 -41.47 -3.47 25.50
C LEU A 1132 -40.81 -3.62 24.12
N SER A 1133 -41.43 -3.10 23.05
CA SER A 1133 -40.84 -3.08 21.71
C SER A 1133 -39.69 -2.08 21.54
N GLU A 1134 -39.64 -1.05 22.39
CA GLU A 1134 -38.56 -0.03 22.39
C GLU A 1134 -37.34 -0.52 23.17
N GLN A 1135 -37.54 -1.49 24.05
CA GLN A 1135 -36.49 -2.13 24.85
C GLN A 1135 -35.54 -2.89 23.93
N ALA A 1136 -34.24 -2.62 24.06
CA ALA A 1136 -33.26 -3.28 23.21
C ALA A 1136 -33.10 -4.75 23.62
N GLN A 1137 -32.88 -5.66 22.65
CA GLN A 1137 -32.56 -7.07 22.97
C GLN A 1137 -31.25 -7.23 23.76
N THR A 1138 -30.35 -6.25 23.67
CA THR A 1138 -29.10 -6.15 24.43
C THR A 1138 -29.30 -5.61 25.85
N SER A 1139 -30.52 -5.18 26.19
CA SER A 1139 -30.83 -4.57 27.47
C SER A 1139 -30.77 -5.59 28.61
N PRO A 1140 -30.22 -5.22 29.79
CA PRO A 1140 -30.15 -6.12 30.95
C PRO A 1140 -31.52 -6.38 31.58
N THR A 1141 -32.57 -5.65 31.20
CA THR A 1141 -33.96 -5.84 31.66
C THR A 1141 -34.67 -7.02 30.98
N VAL A 1142 -34.07 -7.62 29.93
CA VAL A 1142 -34.58 -8.86 29.31
C VAL A 1142 -34.30 -10.04 30.24
N ASP A 1143 -35.36 -10.69 30.73
CA ASP A 1143 -35.26 -11.83 31.64
C ASP A 1143 -34.67 -13.07 30.93
N ARG A 1144 -33.52 -13.55 31.41
CA ARG A 1144 -32.79 -14.71 30.89
C ARG A 1144 -32.53 -15.79 31.96
N PHE A 1145 -33.45 -15.96 32.91
CA PHE A 1145 -33.36 -17.06 33.89
C PHE A 1145 -33.83 -18.40 33.33
N ALA A 1146 -33.41 -19.50 33.98
CA ALA A 1146 -33.79 -20.86 33.59
C ALA A 1146 -35.30 -21.11 33.69
N SER A 1147 -35.99 -20.36 34.55
CA SER A 1147 -37.44 -20.38 34.65
C SER A 1147 -37.98 -18.99 34.97
N GLN A 1148 -39.07 -18.63 34.31
CA GLN A 1148 -39.79 -17.37 34.55
C GLN A 1148 -40.62 -17.40 35.84
N THR A 1149 -41.07 -18.58 36.28
CA THR A 1149 -42.08 -18.71 37.35
C THR A 1149 -41.54 -19.30 38.65
N HIS A 1150 -40.61 -20.26 38.57
CA HIS A 1150 -40.02 -20.93 39.73
C HIS A 1150 -38.83 -20.15 40.31
N PRO A 1151 -38.94 -19.57 41.52
CA PRO A 1151 -37.91 -18.67 42.07
C PRO A 1151 -36.58 -19.36 42.38
N GLU A 1152 -36.57 -20.63 42.79
CA GLU A 1152 -35.31 -21.36 43.08
C GLU A 1152 -34.49 -21.67 41.82
N GLN A 1153 -35.07 -21.46 40.63
CA GLN A 1153 -34.38 -21.61 39.33
C GLN A 1153 -33.96 -20.26 38.74
N ARG A 1154 -34.21 -19.16 39.46
CA ARG A 1154 -33.80 -17.80 39.10
C ARG A 1154 -32.50 -17.42 39.79
N LEU A 1155 -31.54 -18.34 39.78
CA LEU A 1155 -30.24 -18.18 40.43
C LEU A 1155 -29.16 -17.90 39.38
N THR A 1156 -28.21 -17.02 39.70
CA THR A 1156 -27.01 -16.74 38.92
C THR A 1156 -25.84 -17.67 39.28
N ARG A 1157 -25.93 -18.38 40.42
CA ARG A 1157 -24.99 -19.42 40.87
C ARG A 1157 -25.75 -20.66 41.34
N PHE A 1158 -25.03 -21.72 41.69
CA PHE A 1158 -25.63 -22.96 42.21
C PHE A 1158 -26.41 -22.79 43.52
N ALA A 1159 -26.11 -21.75 44.32
CA ALA A 1159 -26.79 -21.46 45.57
C ALA A 1159 -27.22 -19.98 45.62
N PRO A 1160 -28.36 -19.64 46.26
CA PRO A 1160 -28.85 -18.28 46.36
C PRO A 1160 -27.90 -17.42 47.19
N ARG A 1161 -27.38 -16.36 46.57
CA ARG A 1161 -26.56 -15.40 47.30
C ARG A 1161 -27.44 -14.36 47.99
N VAL A 1162 -27.04 -14.02 49.21
CA VAL A 1162 -27.73 -13.06 50.06
C VAL A 1162 -26.75 -11.93 50.41
N LYS A 1163 -27.23 -10.68 50.43
CA LYS A 1163 -26.45 -9.53 50.93
C LYS A 1163 -26.19 -9.69 52.44
N LYS A 1164 -25.24 -8.91 52.97
CA LYS A 1164 -24.95 -8.88 54.42
C LYS A 1164 -26.17 -8.58 55.28
N ASP A 1165 -27.13 -7.82 54.75
CA ASP A 1165 -28.37 -7.44 55.44
C ASP A 1165 -29.50 -8.46 55.26
N GLY A 1166 -29.24 -9.64 54.67
CA GLY A 1166 -30.23 -10.70 54.49
C GLY A 1166 -31.09 -10.61 53.21
N TYR A 1167 -30.87 -9.60 52.36
CA TYR A 1167 -31.62 -9.43 51.10
C TYR A 1167 -31.14 -10.36 49.97
N ASN A 1168 -32.08 -10.88 49.19
CA ASN A 1168 -31.79 -11.69 48.00
C ASN A 1168 -31.00 -10.86 46.95
N MET A 1169 -29.95 -11.43 46.38
CA MET A 1169 -29.19 -10.81 45.28
C MET A 1169 -29.54 -11.36 43.89
N GLU A 1170 -30.26 -12.46 43.83
CA GLU A 1170 -30.48 -13.19 42.58
C GLU A 1170 -31.54 -12.51 41.70
N ASP A 1171 -32.70 -12.21 42.29
CA ASP A 1171 -33.80 -11.46 41.67
C ASP A 1171 -34.29 -10.42 42.68
N PRO A 1172 -33.77 -9.18 42.64
CA PRO A 1172 -34.09 -8.15 43.62
C PRO A 1172 -35.53 -7.64 43.43
N SER A 1173 -36.27 -7.46 44.52
CA SER A 1173 -37.61 -6.88 44.45
C SER A 1173 -37.57 -5.38 44.11
N PRO A 1174 -38.62 -4.79 43.52
CA PRO A 1174 -38.64 -3.35 43.19
C PRO A 1174 -38.37 -2.42 44.38
N SER A 1175 -38.74 -2.85 45.60
CA SER A 1175 -38.44 -2.12 46.84
C SER A 1175 -36.97 -2.19 47.29
N GLN A 1176 -36.19 -3.14 46.76
CA GLN A 1176 -34.77 -3.31 47.05
C GLN A 1176 -33.87 -2.56 46.04
N THR A 1177 -34.41 -2.19 44.88
CA THR A 1177 -33.75 -1.36 43.87
C THR A 1177 -34.06 0.11 44.12
N SER A 1178 -33.10 0.86 44.65
CA SER A 1178 -33.23 2.31 44.91
C SER A 1178 -32.13 3.07 44.19
N THR A 1179 -32.53 4.08 43.40
CA THR A 1179 -31.66 5.07 42.75
C THR A 1179 -31.85 6.41 43.46
N TRP A 1180 -31.07 6.65 44.51
CA TRP A 1180 -31.16 7.88 45.33
C TRP A 1180 -29.93 8.78 45.12
N GLY A 1181 -30.13 10.08 44.93
CA GLY A 1181 -29.07 11.08 44.72
C GLY A 1181 -28.87 11.54 43.25
N GLN A 1182 -29.83 11.25 42.36
CA GLN A 1182 -29.92 11.79 41.01
C GLN A 1182 -30.71 13.10 40.94
#